data_AF-A0A7J8M7N9-F1
#
_entry.id   AF-A0A7J8M7N9-F1
#
_cell.length_a   1.000
_cell.length_b   1.000
_cell.length_c   1.000
_cell.angle_alpha   90.00
_cell.angle_beta   90.00
_cell.angle_gamma   90.00
#
_symmetry.space_group_name_H-M   'P 1'
#
loop_
_entity.id
_entity.type
_entity.pdbx_description
1 polymer ?
#
loop_
_entity_poly.entity_id
_entity_poly.type
_entity_poly.pdbx_seq_one_letter_code
_entity_poly.pdbx_strand_id
1 'polypeptide(L)'
;MYKQALELLSQALEVWPTANVKFNYLEKLLSSVQPSQSKDPSTALSQGLDVMNKVLEKQPNLFIRNNINQISQILEPCFKYKMLEAGKSLCSLLKMIFDAFPLDASTTPPDVKLLYQKVDELIQKHIASVTAPQTSGEDNSANSISFVLLVIKTLTEVQKSFIDPFILVRIFQRLARDMGSSAGSNIRQGQRTDPDSSVTSSRQGADIGAVISNLKSVLKLISERVMVVPECKRSVTQILNALLSEKGTDASVLLSILDVIKGWVEDDYSKPGMSANANAFLTPKEIVSFLQKLSQVDKQNFPPNALEEWDRKYLQLLYEICADSNKYPLTLRQEVFQKVERQFMLGLRARDPEIRMKFFSLYHESLGKTLFTRLQFIIQIQDWEALSDVFWLKQGLDLLLAILVEDKPITLAPNSARVLPLVAPGSVPDSSGMQQQITEVPEGSEDAPLTLDSIVLKHAQFLNEMSKLQVADLVIPLRELAHRDANVAYHLWVLVFPIAWVTLLKDEQVTLAKPMIALLSKDYHKKQQASRPNVVQALLEGLQLSHPQPRMPSELIKYIGKTYNAWHIALALLESHVMLFMNETKCSESLAELYRLLNEDDMRCGLWKKRSVTAETKAGLSLVQHGYWQRAQSLFYQAMVKATQGTYNNTVPKAEMCLWEEQWIYCAGQLSQWDALVDFGKSIENYEILLDSLWKLPDWAYMKDNVIPKAQVEETPKLRLIQAFFALHDRNANGVGDAENIVGKGVDLALEHWWQLPEMSVHARVPLLQQFQQLVEVQESARILVDIANGNKLSGNAVVGVPGNLYADLKDILETWRLRTPNEWDNMSVWYDLLQWRNEMYNAVIDAFKEFSTTNPQLHHLGYRDKAWNVNKLAHIARKQGLYDVCVMILEKMYGHSTMEVQEAFVKIKEQAKTYLEMKGELTTGLNLINNTNLEYFPVKHKAEICCIKGDFLVKLNDSEGANVAYSNAITLFKNLPKGWISWGNYCDMAYKDSHDEIWLEYAVSCFLQGIKFGVSNSRSHLARVLYLLSFDTPSEPVGRSFDKYLDQIPHWVWLSWIPQLLLSLQRTEAPHCKLVLLKIATVYPQALYYWLRTYLLERRDVANKSELGRMAMAQQRMQQSYWRQFSTR
;
A
#
# COMPACT_ATOMS: atom_id res chain seq x y z
N MET A 1 67.80 6.08 -9.00
CA MET A 1 69.01 5.80 -8.21
C MET A 1 68.97 4.45 -7.49
N TYR A 2 68.31 4.26 -6.33
CA TYR A 2 68.42 2.97 -5.58
C TYR A 2 68.15 1.71 -6.43
N LYS A 3 67.03 1.63 -7.16
CA LYS A 3 66.72 0.49 -8.05
C LYS A 3 67.75 0.28 -9.17
N GLN A 4 68.27 1.36 -9.76
CA GLN A 4 69.33 1.29 -10.78
C GLN A 4 70.66 0.78 -10.20
N ALA A 5 70.96 1.10 -8.94
CA ALA A 5 72.15 0.56 -8.27
C ALA A 5 72.03 -0.95 -8.02
N LEU A 6 70.82 -1.46 -7.72
CA LEU A 6 70.54 -2.90 -7.65
C LEU A 6 70.66 -3.59 -9.03
N GLU A 7 70.19 -2.95 -10.10
CA GLU A 7 70.34 -3.47 -11.48
C GLU A 7 71.82 -3.54 -11.89
N LEU A 8 72.60 -2.48 -11.63
CA LEU A 8 74.05 -2.45 -11.88
C LEU A 8 74.80 -3.50 -11.03
N LEU A 9 74.40 -3.72 -9.77
CA LEU A 9 74.93 -4.80 -8.95
C LEU A 9 74.64 -6.18 -9.55
N SER A 10 73.43 -6.38 -10.10
CA SER A 10 73.06 -7.64 -10.76
C SER A 10 73.88 -7.88 -12.02
N GLN A 11 74.05 -6.86 -12.87
CA GLN A 11 74.89 -6.93 -14.07
C GLN A 11 76.36 -7.21 -13.72
N ALA A 12 76.90 -6.59 -12.66
CA ALA A 12 78.25 -6.88 -12.18
C ALA A 12 78.43 -8.33 -11.70
N LEU A 13 77.40 -8.92 -11.10
CA LEU A 13 77.41 -10.32 -10.63
C LEU A 13 77.24 -11.34 -11.77
N GLU A 14 76.61 -10.96 -12.89
CA GLU A 14 76.62 -11.76 -14.13
C GLU A 14 78.02 -11.82 -14.75
N VAL A 15 78.78 -10.72 -14.70
CA VAL A 15 80.16 -10.66 -15.19
C VAL A 15 81.13 -11.42 -14.26
N TRP A 16 80.86 -11.44 -12.94
CA TRP A 16 81.70 -12.12 -11.94
C TRP A 16 80.91 -13.14 -11.07
N PRO A 17 80.50 -14.30 -11.65
CA PRO A 17 79.63 -15.28 -10.97
C PRO A 17 80.29 -16.04 -9.80
N THR A 18 81.59 -15.86 -9.55
CA THR A 18 82.33 -16.44 -8.42
C THR A 18 82.77 -15.43 -7.36
N ALA A 19 82.42 -14.14 -7.52
CA ALA A 19 82.81 -13.10 -6.58
C ALA A 19 82.08 -13.23 -5.24
N ASN A 20 82.84 -13.46 -4.16
CA ASN A 20 82.28 -13.67 -2.82
C ASN A 20 81.86 -12.34 -2.16
N VAL A 21 80.55 -12.06 -2.15
CA VAL A 21 79.97 -10.86 -1.53
C VAL A 21 79.91 -11.01 0.00
N LYS A 22 80.75 -10.25 0.73
CA LYS A 22 80.79 -10.25 2.21
C LYS A 22 79.70 -9.34 2.79
N PHE A 23 78.88 -9.87 3.70
CA PHE A 23 77.67 -9.19 4.21
C PHE A 23 77.80 -8.45 5.56
N ASN A 24 78.98 -8.46 6.17
CA ASN A 24 79.25 -7.97 7.55
C ASN A 24 78.86 -6.50 7.82
N TYR A 25 78.62 -5.68 6.78
CA TYR A 25 78.17 -4.29 6.95
C TYR A 25 76.73 -4.20 7.48
N LEU A 26 75.84 -5.08 7.01
CA LEU A 26 74.44 -5.13 7.48
C LEU A 26 74.32 -5.67 8.90
N GLU A 27 75.20 -6.61 9.28
CA GLU A 27 75.29 -7.12 10.65
C GLU A 27 75.59 -5.99 11.66
N LYS A 28 76.55 -5.10 11.36
CA LYS A 28 76.80 -3.88 12.15
C LYS A 28 75.60 -2.93 12.16
N LEU A 29 74.95 -2.74 11.01
CA LEU A 29 73.86 -1.77 10.86
C LEU A 29 72.59 -2.22 11.63
N LEU A 30 72.32 -3.52 11.66
CA LEU A 30 71.21 -4.13 12.40
C LEU A 30 71.49 -4.29 13.90
N SER A 31 72.74 -4.55 14.29
CA SER A 31 73.14 -4.62 15.72
C SER A 31 73.28 -3.24 16.38
N SER A 32 73.50 -2.17 15.61
CA SER A 32 73.61 -0.80 16.14
C SER A 32 72.29 -0.09 16.47
N VAL A 33 71.13 -0.73 16.27
CA VAL A 33 69.81 -0.11 16.45
C VAL A 33 69.44 0.00 17.94
N GLN A 34 69.93 1.06 18.60
CA GLN A 34 69.39 1.51 19.89
C GLN A 34 68.05 2.27 19.68
N PRO A 35 67.13 2.29 20.67
CA PRO A 35 65.75 2.77 20.46
C PRO A 35 65.56 4.28 20.24
N SER A 36 66.64 5.07 20.25
CA SER A 36 66.59 6.52 20.48
C SER A 36 67.09 7.40 19.32
N GLN A 37 67.42 6.84 18.15
CA GLN A 37 67.83 7.63 16.97
C GLN A 37 66.86 7.47 15.79
N SER A 38 66.44 8.62 15.24
CA SER A 38 65.35 8.81 14.28
C SER A 38 65.66 8.42 12.83
N LYS A 39 66.44 7.35 12.60
CA LYS A 39 66.56 6.73 11.28
C LYS A 39 65.76 5.44 11.27
N ASP A 40 64.69 5.43 10.46
CA ASP A 40 63.77 4.31 10.29
C ASP A 40 64.50 2.96 10.13
N PRO A 41 64.48 2.05 11.13
CA PRO A 41 65.13 0.74 11.03
C PRO A 41 64.50 -0.13 9.93
N SER A 42 63.23 0.16 9.61
CA SER A 42 62.42 -0.44 8.56
C SER A 42 63.06 -0.33 7.18
N THR A 43 63.54 0.87 6.79
CA THR A 43 64.10 1.13 5.46
C THR A 43 65.44 0.43 5.29
N ALA A 44 66.29 0.45 6.33
CA ALA A 44 67.59 -0.20 6.31
C ALA A 44 67.48 -1.73 6.20
N LEU A 45 66.54 -2.34 6.92
CA LEU A 45 66.27 -3.78 6.86
C LEU A 45 65.71 -4.20 5.48
N SER A 46 64.72 -3.47 4.97
CA SER A 46 64.13 -3.71 3.64
C SER A 46 65.20 -3.59 2.52
N GLN A 47 65.96 -2.49 2.51
CA GLN A 47 67.02 -2.28 1.51
C GLN A 47 68.14 -3.32 1.60
N GLY A 48 68.43 -3.85 2.80
CA GLY A 48 69.40 -4.92 2.98
C GLY A 48 68.94 -6.26 2.41
N LEU A 49 67.67 -6.62 2.65
CA LEU A 49 67.05 -7.83 2.10
C LEU A 49 66.96 -7.76 0.56
N ASP A 50 66.66 -6.60 -0.02
CA ASP A 50 66.64 -6.40 -1.48
C ASP A 50 68.02 -6.61 -2.12
N VAL A 51 69.10 -6.17 -1.46
CA VAL A 51 70.48 -6.47 -1.90
C VAL A 51 70.77 -7.97 -1.79
N MET A 52 70.36 -8.64 -0.70
CA MET A 52 70.53 -10.10 -0.56
C MET A 52 69.80 -10.85 -1.68
N ASN A 53 68.55 -10.47 -1.98
CA ASN A 53 67.74 -11.07 -3.03
C ASN A 53 68.43 -10.97 -4.40
N LYS A 54 68.97 -9.80 -4.75
CA LYS A 54 69.62 -9.60 -6.05
C LYS A 54 70.96 -10.36 -6.18
N VAL A 55 71.63 -10.67 -5.07
CA VAL A 55 72.82 -11.54 -5.03
C VAL A 55 72.41 -13.02 -5.15
N LEU A 56 71.38 -13.45 -4.41
CA LEU A 56 70.82 -14.81 -4.46
C LEU A 56 70.32 -15.20 -5.85
N GLU A 57 69.70 -14.27 -6.58
CA GLU A 57 69.20 -14.47 -7.95
C GLU A 57 70.32 -14.90 -8.94
N LYS A 58 71.58 -14.51 -8.68
CA LYS A 58 72.72 -14.80 -9.58
C LYS A 58 73.71 -15.82 -9.01
N GLN A 59 73.78 -16.01 -7.70
CA GLN A 59 74.72 -16.94 -7.04
C GLN A 59 74.08 -17.81 -5.93
N PRO A 60 72.94 -18.50 -6.15
CA PRO A 60 72.16 -19.10 -5.06
C PRO A 60 72.95 -20.10 -4.21
N ASN A 61 73.56 -21.10 -4.85
CA ASN A 61 74.30 -22.17 -4.15
C ASN A 61 75.56 -21.69 -3.42
N LEU A 62 76.21 -20.65 -3.95
CA LEU A 62 77.51 -20.17 -3.47
C LEU A 62 77.33 -19.14 -2.33
N PHE A 63 76.34 -18.24 -2.48
CA PHE A 63 75.97 -17.26 -1.46
C PHE A 63 75.36 -17.90 -0.21
N ILE A 64 74.47 -18.89 -0.37
CA ILE A 64 73.83 -19.59 0.77
C ILE A 64 74.89 -20.31 1.61
N ARG A 65 75.80 -21.08 0.98
CA ARG A 65 76.86 -21.82 1.69
C ARG A 65 77.79 -20.91 2.48
N ASN A 66 78.13 -19.73 1.97
CA ASN A 66 79.07 -18.82 2.62
C ASN A 66 78.45 -17.98 3.73
N ASN A 67 77.16 -17.63 3.64
CA ASN A 67 76.53 -16.62 4.50
C ASN A 67 75.36 -17.16 5.37
N ILE A 68 75.22 -18.49 5.51
CA ILE A 68 74.07 -19.12 6.18
C ILE A 68 73.83 -18.64 7.64
N ASN A 69 74.90 -18.45 8.40
CA ASN A 69 74.82 -17.94 9.78
C ASN A 69 74.31 -16.50 9.82
N GLN A 70 74.67 -15.67 8.83
CA GLN A 70 74.22 -14.28 8.71
C GLN A 70 72.75 -14.22 8.29
N ILE A 71 72.31 -15.09 7.36
CA ILE A 71 70.89 -15.27 7.02
C ILE A 71 70.10 -15.66 8.29
N SER A 72 70.58 -16.64 9.07
CA SER A 72 69.96 -17.10 10.32
C SER A 72 69.85 -16.01 11.39
N GLN A 73 70.78 -15.06 11.45
CA GLN A 73 70.73 -13.90 12.35
C GLN A 73 69.75 -12.82 11.87
N ILE A 74 69.67 -12.57 10.56
CA ILE A 74 68.81 -11.51 9.97
C ILE A 74 67.31 -11.87 10.07
N LEU A 75 66.95 -13.15 10.11
CA LEU A 75 65.56 -13.61 10.31
C LEU A 75 64.93 -13.02 11.58
N GLU A 76 65.65 -13.02 12.70
CA GLU A 76 65.10 -12.70 14.02
C GLU A 76 64.67 -11.21 14.15
N PRO A 77 65.45 -10.21 13.69
CA PRO A 77 64.98 -8.85 13.47
C PRO A 77 63.74 -8.73 12.58
N CYS A 78 63.65 -9.51 11.48
CA CYS A 78 62.51 -9.41 10.55
C CYS A 78 61.18 -9.74 11.21
N PHE A 79 61.13 -10.84 11.97
CA PHE A 79 59.94 -11.23 12.74
C PHE A 79 59.68 -10.29 13.94
N LYS A 80 60.72 -9.71 14.54
CA LYS A 80 60.60 -8.77 15.66
C LYS A 80 60.01 -7.40 15.27
N TYR A 81 60.39 -6.84 14.13
CA TYR A 81 59.94 -5.50 13.70
C TYR A 81 58.61 -5.49 12.93
N LYS A 82 58.11 -6.66 12.47
CA LYS A 82 56.74 -6.85 11.95
C LYS A 82 56.32 -5.94 10.77
N MET A 83 57.27 -5.52 9.93
CA MET A 83 57.03 -4.59 8.82
C MET A 83 56.67 -5.32 7.52
N LEU A 84 55.55 -4.97 6.89
CA LEU A 84 55.04 -5.61 5.67
C LEU A 84 55.97 -5.52 4.44
N GLU A 85 56.72 -4.42 4.28
CA GLU A 85 57.67 -4.27 3.16
C GLU A 85 58.87 -5.21 3.31
N ALA A 86 59.53 -5.19 4.47
CA ALA A 86 60.60 -6.15 4.80
C ALA A 86 60.10 -7.61 4.73
N GLY A 87 58.83 -7.86 5.06
CA GLY A 87 58.17 -9.15 4.88
C GLY A 87 58.17 -9.63 3.42
N LYS A 88 57.90 -8.77 2.43
CA LYS A 88 57.95 -9.14 1.00
C LYS A 88 59.36 -9.53 0.56
N SER A 89 60.37 -8.72 0.94
CA SER A 89 61.77 -9.01 0.61
C SER A 89 62.27 -10.28 1.30
N LEU A 90 61.85 -10.53 2.55
CA LEU A 90 62.09 -11.81 3.25
C LEU A 90 61.39 -12.99 2.55
N CYS A 91 60.16 -12.83 2.08
CA CYS A 91 59.44 -13.87 1.35
C CYS A 91 60.14 -14.25 0.04
N SER A 92 60.67 -13.27 -0.71
CA SER A 92 61.49 -13.53 -1.89
C SER A 92 62.79 -14.28 -1.55
N LEU A 93 63.42 -13.91 -0.43
CA LEU A 93 64.64 -14.55 0.08
C LEU A 93 64.40 -16.02 0.38
N LEU A 94 63.34 -16.30 1.16
CA LEU A 94 62.94 -17.66 1.51
C LEU A 94 62.58 -18.48 0.27
N LYS A 95 61.81 -17.92 -0.67
CA LYS A 95 61.44 -18.59 -1.93
C LYS A 95 62.67 -19.07 -2.70
N MET A 96 63.64 -18.19 -2.95
CA MET A 96 64.89 -18.56 -3.63
C MET A 96 65.75 -19.57 -2.86
N ILE A 97 65.72 -19.55 -1.52
CA ILE A 97 66.44 -20.53 -0.70
C ILE A 97 65.79 -21.92 -0.79
N PHE A 98 64.46 -22.01 -0.74
CA PHE A 98 63.73 -23.28 -0.87
C PHE A 98 63.77 -23.83 -2.32
N ASP A 99 63.70 -22.96 -3.34
CA ASP A 99 63.85 -23.35 -4.75
C ASP A 99 65.26 -23.90 -5.04
N ALA A 100 66.30 -23.35 -4.39
CA ALA A 100 67.68 -23.84 -4.52
C ALA A 100 67.96 -25.12 -3.71
N PHE A 101 67.31 -25.30 -2.56
CA PHE A 101 67.52 -26.44 -1.66
C PHE A 101 66.20 -27.02 -1.11
N PRO A 102 65.45 -27.82 -1.89
CA PRO A 102 64.21 -28.41 -1.42
C PRO A 102 64.39 -29.30 -0.17
N LEU A 103 63.44 -29.22 0.77
CA LEU A 103 63.49 -29.95 2.05
C LEU A 103 63.67 -31.47 1.91
N ASP A 104 62.99 -32.05 0.93
CA ASP A 104 62.96 -33.49 0.68
C ASP A 104 64.08 -33.97 -0.28
N ALA A 105 64.91 -33.05 -0.78
CA ALA A 105 66.04 -33.41 -1.65
C ALA A 105 67.25 -33.91 -0.85
N SER A 106 67.87 -35.00 -1.31
CA SER A 106 69.10 -35.56 -0.74
C SER A 106 70.33 -34.66 -0.88
N THR A 107 70.24 -33.59 -1.68
CA THR A 107 71.29 -32.60 -1.95
C THR A 107 71.34 -31.45 -0.93
N THR A 108 70.39 -31.37 0.01
CA THR A 108 70.23 -30.24 0.93
C THR A 108 71.16 -30.33 2.16
N PRO A 109 72.09 -29.36 2.38
CA PRO A 109 73.04 -29.37 3.49
C PRO A 109 72.38 -29.37 4.88
N PRO A 110 73.00 -29.96 5.91
CA PRO A 110 72.45 -30.00 7.28
C PRO A 110 72.24 -28.60 7.87
N ASP A 111 73.13 -27.65 7.58
CA ASP A 111 73.03 -26.27 8.06
C ASP A 111 71.79 -25.53 7.49
N VAL A 112 71.37 -25.90 6.27
CA VAL A 112 70.15 -25.38 5.63
C VAL A 112 68.90 -25.99 6.29
N LYS A 113 68.96 -27.24 6.73
CA LYS A 113 67.87 -27.85 7.52
C LYS A 113 67.73 -27.19 8.90
N LEU A 114 68.85 -26.81 9.54
CA LEU A 114 68.84 -26.05 10.79
C LEU A 114 68.23 -24.65 10.61
N LEU A 115 68.47 -24.00 9.47
CA LEU A 115 67.83 -22.73 9.10
C LEU A 115 66.31 -22.90 8.98
N TYR A 116 65.83 -23.95 8.32
CA TYR A 116 64.39 -24.24 8.20
C TYR A 116 63.73 -24.52 9.55
N GLN A 117 64.41 -25.25 10.45
CA GLN A 117 63.92 -25.45 11.82
C GLN A 117 63.80 -24.12 12.58
N LYS A 118 64.79 -23.23 12.48
CA LYS A 118 64.74 -21.90 13.12
C LYS A 118 63.61 -21.02 12.54
N VAL A 119 63.30 -21.15 11.25
CA VAL A 119 62.15 -20.47 10.63
C VAL A 119 60.83 -20.98 11.20
N ASP A 120 60.65 -22.29 11.36
CA ASP A 120 59.45 -22.86 11.98
C ASP A 120 59.31 -22.43 13.45
N GLU A 121 60.38 -22.51 14.26
CA GLU A 121 60.38 -22.06 15.66
C GLU A 121 59.97 -20.58 15.81
N LEU A 122 60.45 -19.69 14.92
CA LEU A 122 60.06 -18.28 14.92
C LEU A 122 58.58 -18.10 14.52
N ILE A 123 58.10 -18.84 13.53
CA ILE A 123 56.69 -18.82 13.10
C ILE A 123 55.78 -19.29 14.25
N GLN A 124 56.08 -20.44 14.87
CA GLN A 124 55.34 -21.00 16.02
C GLN A 124 55.28 -20.00 17.20
N LYS A 125 56.42 -19.42 17.58
CA LYS A 125 56.53 -18.44 18.66
C LYS A 125 55.68 -17.19 18.41
N HIS A 126 55.66 -16.68 17.18
CA HIS A 126 54.83 -15.52 16.84
C HIS A 126 53.34 -15.88 16.75
N ILE A 127 53.00 -17.08 16.28
CA ILE A 127 51.62 -17.57 16.21
C ILE A 127 51.01 -17.81 17.59
N ALA A 128 51.82 -18.18 18.59
CA ALA A 128 51.41 -18.26 19.99
C ALA A 128 51.26 -16.87 20.67
N SER A 129 51.85 -15.81 20.12
CA SER A 129 51.62 -14.41 20.57
C SER A 129 50.38 -13.77 19.89
N VAL A 130 50.10 -14.17 18.65
CA VAL A 130 48.75 -14.23 18.08
C VAL A 130 47.98 -15.37 18.79
N THR A 131 46.69 -15.57 18.53
CA THR A 131 45.83 -16.64 19.09
C THR A 131 45.61 -16.66 20.62
N ALA A 132 46.58 -16.25 21.45
CA ALA A 132 46.42 -16.07 22.90
C ALA A 132 45.32 -15.04 23.23
N PRO A 133 44.51 -15.27 24.27
CA PRO A 133 43.48 -14.33 24.70
C PRO A 133 44.13 -13.11 25.35
N GLN A 134 44.03 -11.96 24.70
CA GLN A 134 44.62 -10.71 25.18
C GLN A 134 43.63 -9.90 26.04
N THR A 135 44.13 -9.31 27.12
CA THR A 135 43.47 -8.21 27.83
C THR A 135 43.60 -6.93 27.03
N SER A 136 42.56 -6.08 27.03
CA SER A 136 42.48 -4.84 26.26
C SER A 136 43.69 -3.90 26.44
N GLY A 137 44.42 -3.58 25.37
CA GLY A 137 45.46 -2.53 25.42
C GLY A 137 46.55 -2.45 24.34
N GLU A 138 46.68 -3.41 23.40
CA GLU A 138 47.75 -3.39 22.38
C GLU A 138 47.25 -3.23 20.93
N ASP A 139 47.34 -2.00 20.41
CA ASP A 139 46.83 -1.53 19.11
C ASP A 139 47.60 -2.01 17.85
N ASN A 140 48.29 -3.16 17.88
CA ASN A 140 49.14 -3.62 16.76
C ASN A 140 48.91 -5.08 16.31
N SER A 141 47.70 -5.60 16.59
CA SER A 141 47.29 -6.98 16.27
C SER A 141 47.25 -7.26 14.76
N ALA A 142 46.56 -6.42 13.97
CA ALA A 142 46.24 -6.73 12.57
C ALA A 142 47.49 -6.86 11.69
N ASN A 143 48.43 -5.90 11.79
CA ASN A 143 49.71 -5.93 11.05
C ASN A 143 50.58 -7.14 11.42
N SER A 144 50.55 -7.55 12.70
CA SER A 144 51.25 -8.77 13.16
C SER A 144 50.71 -10.01 12.44
N ILE A 145 49.38 -10.11 12.27
CA ILE A 145 48.74 -11.22 11.55
C ILE A 145 49.03 -11.13 10.04
N SER A 146 48.97 -9.94 9.44
CA SER A 146 49.26 -9.72 8.01
C SER A 146 50.68 -10.17 7.63
N PHE A 147 51.67 -9.85 8.48
CA PHE A 147 53.06 -10.26 8.26
C PHE A 147 53.22 -11.78 8.32
N VAL A 148 52.66 -12.43 9.36
CA VAL A 148 52.72 -13.89 9.52
C VAL A 148 52.03 -14.62 8.36
N LEU A 149 50.86 -14.14 7.93
CA LEU A 149 50.14 -14.74 6.80
C LEU A 149 50.85 -14.58 5.46
N LEU A 150 51.56 -13.46 5.25
CA LEU A 150 52.38 -13.26 4.05
C LEU A 150 53.51 -14.29 3.97
N VAL A 151 54.23 -14.50 5.09
CA VAL A 151 55.30 -15.50 5.18
C VAL A 151 54.77 -16.93 5.01
N ILE A 152 53.70 -17.29 5.71
CA ILE A 152 53.02 -18.59 5.57
C ILE A 152 52.61 -18.81 4.11
N LYS A 153 51.99 -17.82 3.46
CA LYS A 153 51.57 -17.95 2.06
C LYS A 153 52.73 -18.26 1.12
N THR A 154 53.83 -17.52 1.22
CA THR A 154 54.99 -17.76 0.34
C THR A 154 55.64 -19.10 0.62
N LEU A 155 55.68 -19.57 1.87
CA LEU A 155 56.19 -20.91 2.19
C LEU A 155 55.27 -22.02 1.64
N THR A 156 53.96 -21.86 1.67
CA THR A 156 53.00 -22.83 1.09
C THR A 156 53.12 -22.95 -0.43
N GLU A 157 53.46 -21.86 -1.14
CA GLU A 157 53.68 -21.88 -2.59
C GLU A 157 54.86 -22.78 -2.99
N VAL A 158 55.90 -22.88 -2.15
CA VAL A 158 57.14 -23.61 -2.46
C VAL A 158 57.16 -25.00 -1.82
N GLN A 159 56.59 -25.18 -0.62
CA GLN A 159 56.53 -26.47 0.06
C GLN A 159 55.19 -26.68 0.77
N LYS A 160 54.31 -27.47 0.14
CA LYS A 160 52.95 -27.78 0.64
C LYS A 160 52.92 -28.51 2.01
N SER A 161 54.04 -29.11 2.44
CA SER A 161 54.14 -29.91 3.66
C SER A 161 54.54 -29.13 4.92
N PHE A 162 54.91 -27.84 4.80
CA PHE A 162 55.59 -27.08 5.88
C PHE A 162 54.69 -26.65 7.06
N ILE A 163 53.38 -26.52 6.89
CA ILE A 163 52.49 -25.90 7.90
C ILE A 163 51.55 -26.91 8.58
N ASP A 164 51.40 -26.80 9.90
CA ASP A 164 50.40 -27.52 10.71
C ASP A 164 48.96 -26.99 10.42
N PRO A 165 48.02 -27.85 10.01
CA PRO A 165 46.61 -27.50 9.84
C PRO A 165 45.96 -26.78 11.03
N PHE A 166 46.27 -27.15 12.29
CA PHE A 166 45.61 -26.58 13.47
C PHE A 166 45.92 -25.08 13.66
N ILE A 167 47.08 -24.63 13.19
CA ILE A 167 47.51 -23.23 13.25
C ILE A 167 46.64 -22.33 12.38
N LEU A 168 46.38 -22.75 11.13
CA LEU A 168 45.51 -22.00 10.21
C LEU A 168 44.10 -21.88 10.78
N VAL A 169 43.58 -22.95 11.40
CA VAL A 169 42.27 -22.94 12.06
C VAL A 169 42.21 -21.95 13.22
N ARG A 170 43.22 -21.89 14.10
CA ARG A 170 43.25 -20.92 15.22
C ARG A 170 43.31 -19.47 14.76
N ILE A 171 44.08 -19.18 13.71
CA ILE A 171 44.14 -17.83 13.11
C ILE A 171 42.79 -17.48 12.48
N PHE A 172 42.15 -18.42 11.78
CA PHE A 172 40.82 -18.25 11.19
C PHE A 172 39.74 -17.98 12.25
N GLN A 173 39.74 -18.74 13.35
CA GLN A 173 38.83 -18.54 14.50
C GLN A 173 38.97 -17.14 15.12
N ARG A 174 40.20 -16.62 15.24
CA ARG A 174 40.44 -15.27 15.76
C ARG A 174 39.92 -14.20 14.80
N LEU A 175 40.31 -14.26 13.51
CA LEU A 175 39.89 -13.28 12.51
C LEU A 175 38.37 -13.23 12.31
N ALA A 176 37.68 -14.39 12.39
CA ALA A 176 36.22 -14.44 12.34
C ALA A 176 35.56 -13.73 13.55
N ARG A 177 36.12 -13.92 14.76
CA ARG A 177 35.64 -13.24 15.98
C ARG A 177 35.89 -11.72 15.95
N ASP A 178 37.04 -11.32 15.42
CA ASP A 178 37.43 -9.91 15.30
C ASP A 178 36.52 -9.17 14.28
N MET A 179 36.02 -9.87 13.24
CA MET A 179 34.99 -9.36 12.33
C MET A 179 33.61 -9.22 13.01
N GLY A 180 33.11 -10.27 13.67
CA GLY A 180 31.77 -10.27 14.28
C GLY A 180 31.62 -9.24 15.41
N SER A 181 32.66 -9.04 16.23
CA SER A 181 32.66 -7.98 17.26
C SER A 181 32.60 -6.57 16.69
N SER A 182 33.15 -6.37 15.49
CA SER A 182 33.19 -5.09 14.77
C SER A 182 31.94 -4.83 13.92
N ALA A 183 31.18 -5.86 13.54
CA ALA A 183 29.92 -5.71 12.83
C ALA A 183 28.81 -5.08 13.71
N GLY A 184 28.82 -5.37 15.01
CA GLY A 184 27.79 -4.90 15.96
C GLY A 184 27.77 -3.40 16.24
N SER A 185 28.87 -2.67 15.99
CA SER A 185 28.94 -1.22 16.22
C SER A 185 28.31 -0.41 15.08
N ASN A 186 28.52 -0.83 13.82
CA ASN A 186 28.05 -0.11 12.63
C ASN A 186 26.52 -0.02 12.54
N ILE A 187 25.78 -0.99 13.10
CA ILE A 187 24.31 -1.02 13.06
C ILE A 187 23.68 0.14 13.84
N ARG A 188 24.38 0.74 14.82
CA ARG A 188 23.84 1.82 15.67
C ARG A 188 24.03 3.25 15.16
N GLN A 189 24.80 3.47 14.10
CA GLN A 189 25.13 4.83 13.60
C GLN A 189 24.53 5.19 12.24
N GLY A 190 23.59 4.39 11.71
CA GLY A 190 22.96 4.62 10.40
C GLY A 190 22.05 5.87 10.28
N GLN A 191 21.85 6.64 11.36
CA GLN A 191 21.03 7.86 11.36
C GLN A 191 21.60 8.97 12.26
N ARG A 192 22.64 9.67 11.77
CA ARG A 192 22.96 11.09 12.06
C ARG A 192 24.20 11.52 11.27
N THR A 193 24.03 12.44 10.33
CA THR A 193 25.12 13.04 9.57
C THR A 193 25.56 14.35 10.21
N ASP A 194 26.48 14.28 11.19
CA ASP A 194 27.21 15.45 11.70
C ASP A 194 28.58 15.55 10.99
N PRO A 195 29.00 16.72 10.46
CA PRO A 195 30.16 16.80 9.56
C PRO A 195 31.55 16.65 10.24
N ASP A 196 31.64 16.85 11.55
CA ASP A 196 32.92 17.09 12.25
C ASP A 196 33.67 15.80 12.70
N SER A 197 33.18 14.61 12.33
CA SER A 197 33.73 13.31 12.78
C SER A 197 34.71 12.63 11.79
N SER A 198 35.25 13.38 10.83
CA SER A 198 36.05 12.85 9.70
C SER A 198 37.47 12.37 10.06
N VAL A 199 38.04 12.79 11.20
CA VAL A 199 39.44 12.50 11.55
C VAL A 199 39.61 11.14 12.25
N THR A 200 38.65 10.71 13.06
CA THR A 200 38.70 9.44 13.81
C THR A 200 38.27 8.22 13.00
N SER A 201 37.33 8.38 12.06
CA SER A 201 36.84 7.28 11.20
C SER A 201 37.92 6.70 10.27
N SER A 202 38.82 7.56 9.78
CA SER A 202 39.91 7.17 8.87
C SER A 202 40.86 6.10 9.44
N ARG A 203 41.09 6.12 10.77
CA ARG A 203 41.96 5.15 11.45
C ARG A 203 41.28 3.81 11.67
N GLN A 204 40.01 3.81 12.10
CA GLN A 204 39.25 2.57 12.30
C GLN A 204 38.98 1.81 10.98
N GLY A 205 38.79 2.53 9.86
CA GLY A 205 38.62 1.90 8.54
C GLY A 205 39.86 1.15 8.03
N ALA A 206 41.06 1.57 8.41
CA ALA A 206 42.31 0.94 7.98
C ALA A 206 42.50 -0.46 8.60
N ASP A 207 42.18 -0.61 9.89
CA ASP A 207 42.29 -1.90 10.60
C ASP A 207 41.28 -2.93 10.08
N ILE A 208 40.04 -2.51 9.78
CA ILE A 208 39.01 -3.41 9.20
C ILE A 208 39.45 -3.91 7.82
N GLY A 209 40.02 -3.03 6.98
CA GLY A 209 40.57 -3.41 5.67
C GLY A 209 41.71 -4.44 5.78
N ALA A 210 42.56 -4.32 6.80
CA ALA A 210 43.61 -5.29 7.09
C ALA A 210 43.03 -6.65 7.53
N VAL A 211 42.03 -6.67 8.42
CA VAL A 211 41.35 -7.90 8.85
C VAL A 211 40.67 -8.61 7.66
N ILE A 212 39.99 -7.87 6.78
CA ILE A 212 39.38 -8.41 5.55
C ILE A 212 40.46 -9.04 4.63
N SER A 213 41.58 -8.36 4.40
CA SER A 213 42.69 -8.87 3.59
C SER A 213 43.32 -10.14 4.19
N ASN A 214 43.46 -10.18 5.52
CA ASN A 214 43.96 -11.32 6.26
C ASN A 214 43.02 -12.52 6.17
N LEU A 215 41.71 -12.28 6.32
CA LEU A 215 40.69 -13.33 6.23
C LEU A 215 40.67 -13.97 4.84
N LYS A 216 40.71 -13.17 3.76
CA LYS A 216 40.88 -13.66 2.38
C LYS A 216 42.15 -14.46 2.18
N SER A 217 43.25 -14.02 2.78
CA SER A 217 44.55 -14.68 2.67
C SER A 217 44.54 -16.03 3.39
N VAL A 218 43.95 -16.12 4.59
CA VAL A 218 43.73 -17.40 5.30
C VAL A 218 42.83 -18.33 4.50
N LEU A 219 41.70 -17.85 3.98
CA LEU A 219 40.76 -18.67 3.20
C LEU A 219 41.46 -19.34 2.00
N LYS A 220 42.32 -18.62 1.28
CA LYS A 220 43.12 -19.16 0.16
C LYS A 220 44.24 -20.13 0.59
N LEU A 221 44.56 -20.22 1.88
CA LEU A 221 45.54 -21.16 2.44
C LEU A 221 44.90 -22.42 3.02
N ILE A 222 43.57 -22.47 3.19
CA ILE A 222 42.83 -23.68 3.58
C ILE A 222 42.77 -24.62 2.38
N SER A 223 43.80 -25.46 2.27
CA SER A 223 44.03 -26.41 1.18
C SER A 223 43.51 -27.82 1.49
N GLU A 224 43.59 -28.71 0.49
CA GLU A 224 43.31 -30.16 0.56
C GLU A 224 43.80 -30.80 1.89
N ARG A 225 45.02 -30.45 2.33
CA ARG A 225 45.63 -30.97 3.56
C ARG A 225 44.91 -30.58 4.85
N VAL A 226 44.27 -29.41 4.90
CA VAL A 226 43.62 -28.91 6.13
C VAL A 226 42.32 -29.65 6.41
N MET A 227 41.52 -29.95 5.38
CA MET A 227 40.22 -30.60 5.59
C MET A 227 40.25 -32.13 5.47
N VAL A 228 41.39 -32.73 5.10
CA VAL A 228 41.65 -34.16 5.37
C VAL A 228 41.69 -34.44 6.89
N VAL A 229 42.03 -33.45 7.74
CA VAL A 229 42.03 -33.59 9.21
C VAL A 229 40.61 -33.35 9.77
N PRO A 230 39.93 -34.33 10.39
CA PRO A 230 38.50 -34.22 10.72
C PRO A 230 38.15 -33.11 11.72
N GLU A 231 39.00 -32.84 12.71
CA GLU A 231 38.75 -31.79 13.71
C GLU A 231 38.95 -30.38 13.14
N CYS A 232 39.97 -30.23 12.28
CA CYS A 232 40.19 -28.99 11.54
C CYS A 232 39.03 -28.73 10.57
N LYS A 233 38.62 -29.75 9.78
CA LYS A 233 37.45 -29.67 8.90
C LYS A 233 36.18 -29.25 9.64
N ARG A 234 35.86 -29.90 10.78
CA ARG A 234 34.69 -29.53 11.59
C ARG A 234 34.74 -28.07 12.03
N SER A 235 35.90 -27.62 12.50
CA SER A 235 36.11 -26.25 12.96
C SER A 235 35.99 -25.23 11.83
N VAL A 236 36.62 -25.47 10.67
CA VAL A 236 36.53 -24.62 9.48
C VAL A 236 35.10 -24.51 8.98
N THR A 237 34.38 -25.62 8.87
CA THR A 237 32.97 -25.64 8.46
C THR A 237 32.08 -24.84 9.42
N GLN A 238 32.32 -24.92 10.73
CA GLN A 238 31.58 -24.11 11.72
C GLN A 238 31.85 -22.61 11.54
N ILE A 239 33.10 -22.21 11.32
CA ILE A 239 33.47 -20.79 11.14
C ILE A 239 32.92 -20.24 9.82
N LEU A 240 33.00 -21.00 8.73
CA LEU A 240 32.40 -20.63 7.44
C LEU A 240 30.89 -20.47 7.56
N ASN A 241 30.20 -21.41 8.23
CA ASN A 241 28.76 -21.32 8.44
C ASN A 241 28.36 -20.13 9.32
N ALA A 242 29.20 -19.74 10.29
CA ALA A 242 29.00 -18.51 11.07
C ALA A 242 29.13 -17.27 10.17
N LEU A 243 30.26 -17.11 9.46
CA LEU A 243 30.52 -15.99 8.56
C LEU A 243 29.49 -15.86 7.41
N LEU A 244 28.94 -16.97 6.91
CA LEU A 244 27.89 -16.97 5.89
C LEU A 244 26.49 -16.61 6.47
N SER A 245 26.29 -16.76 7.78
CA SER A 245 25.01 -16.48 8.45
C SER A 245 24.99 -15.14 9.20
N GLU A 246 26.15 -14.50 9.39
CA GLU A 246 26.30 -13.26 10.17
C GLU A 246 25.97 -12.02 9.32
N LYS A 247 25.08 -11.16 9.83
CA LYS A 247 24.65 -9.96 9.12
C LYS A 247 25.74 -8.89 9.19
N GLY A 248 26.27 -8.48 8.03
CA GLY A 248 27.30 -7.44 7.91
C GLY A 248 28.69 -7.94 7.53
N THR A 249 28.87 -9.23 7.23
CA THR A 249 30.10 -9.73 6.61
C THR A 249 30.34 -9.07 5.25
N ASP A 250 31.59 -8.64 5.00
CA ASP A 250 31.96 -7.95 3.77
C ASP A 250 31.79 -8.82 2.50
N ALA A 251 31.18 -8.25 1.45
CA ALA A 251 30.86 -8.95 0.21
C ALA A 251 32.10 -9.60 -0.48
N SER A 252 33.27 -9.00 -0.33
CA SER A 252 34.51 -9.51 -0.94
C SER A 252 35.15 -10.65 -0.13
N VAL A 253 34.87 -10.76 1.17
CA VAL A 253 35.14 -11.98 1.96
C VAL A 253 34.23 -13.10 1.49
N LEU A 254 32.93 -12.83 1.36
CA LEU A 254 31.93 -13.81 0.90
C LEU A 254 32.32 -14.36 -0.48
N LEU A 255 32.63 -13.49 -1.46
CA LEU A 255 33.15 -13.91 -2.78
C LEU A 255 34.40 -14.81 -2.69
N SER A 256 35.28 -14.56 -1.72
CA SER A 256 36.47 -15.40 -1.50
C SER A 256 36.12 -16.76 -0.88
N ILE A 257 35.08 -16.84 -0.04
CA ILE A 257 34.52 -18.11 0.46
C ILE A 257 33.90 -18.91 -0.70
N LEU A 258 33.17 -18.24 -1.59
CA LEU A 258 32.60 -18.85 -2.79
C LEU A 258 33.68 -19.42 -3.72
N ASP A 259 34.74 -18.65 -4.00
CA ASP A 259 35.87 -19.12 -4.82
C ASP A 259 36.57 -20.35 -4.21
N VAL A 260 36.72 -20.38 -2.88
CA VAL A 260 37.32 -21.52 -2.15
C VAL A 260 36.42 -22.76 -2.17
N ILE A 261 35.12 -22.61 -1.90
CA ILE A 261 34.16 -23.73 -1.99
C ILE A 261 34.05 -24.24 -3.43
N LYS A 262 34.09 -23.35 -4.44
CA LYS A 262 34.15 -23.73 -5.85
C LYS A 262 35.38 -24.61 -6.12
N GLY A 263 36.58 -24.16 -5.73
CA GLY A 263 37.82 -24.92 -5.89
C GLY A 263 37.74 -26.31 -5.24
N TRP A 264 37.24 -26.39 -4.01
CA TRP A 264 37.05 -27.66 -3.31
C TRP A 264 36.11 -28.65 -4.03
N VAL A 265 35.06 -28.16 -4.70
CA VAL A 265 34.13 -29.00 -5.48
C VAL A 265 34.68 -29.35 -6.87
N GLU A 266 35.61 -28.55 -7.41
CA GLU A 266 36.28 -28.87 -8.68
C GLU A 266 37.48 -29.82 -8.49
N ASP A 267 38.26 -29.67 -7.42
CA ASP A 267 39.47 -30.47 -7.14
C ASP A 267 39.17 -31.95 -6.82
N ASP A 268 38.03 -32.24 -6.16
CA ASP A 268 37.58 -33.62 -5.85
C ASP A 268 37.19 -34.41 -7.12
N TYR A 269 36.74 -33.75 -8.19
CA TYR A 269 36.16 -34.39 -9.38
C TYR A 269 36.95 -34.16 -10.70
N SER A 270 38.01 -33.34 -10.68
CA SER A 270 38.79 -32.98 -11.88
C SER A 270 39.94 -33.95 -12.25
N LYS A 271 40.15 -35.03 -11.48
CA LYS A 271 41.18 -36.05 -11.73
C LYS A 271 40.58 -37.32 -12.37
N PRO A 272 40.50 -37.43 -13.71
CA PRO A 272 39.99 -38.64 -14.36
C PRO A 272 40.98 -39.81 -14.18
N GLY A 273 40.54 -40.89 -13.53
CA GLY A 273 41.23 -42.19 -13.56
C GLY A 273 41.53 -42.87 -12.22
N MET A 274 41.30 -42.24 -11.06
CA MET A 274 41.43 -42.91 -9.75
C MET A 274 40.12 -43.60 -9.34
N SER A 275 40.22 -44.85 -8.84
CA SER A 275 39.05 -45.65 -8.46
C SER A 275 38.32 -45.05 -7.25
N ALA A 276 37.02 -45.31 -7.17
CA ALA A 276 36.06 -44.61 -6.32
C ALA A 276 36.16 -44.85 -4.79
N ASN A 277 37.33 -45.23 -4.26
CA ASN A 277 37.51 -45.70 -2.87
C ASN A 277 38.73 -45.10 -2.13
N ALA A 278 39.24 -43.93 -2.53
CA ALA A 278 40.30 -43.22 -1.81
C ALA A 278 39.87 -41.81 -1.39
N ASN A 279 39.26 -41.69 -0.20
CA ASN A 279 39.03 -40.46 0.58
C ASN A 279 38.72 -39.17 -0.21
N ALA A 280 37.49 -39.04 -0.71
CA ALA A 280 36.97 -37.74 -1.15
C ALA A 280 37.04 -36.69 -0.02
N PHE A 281 37.48 -35.48 -0.35
CA PHE A 281 37.74 -34.41 0.60
C PHE A 281 36.44 -33.80 1.15
N LEU A 282 35.38 -33.72 0.34
CA LEU A 282 34.02 -33.42 0.75
C LEU A 282 33.05 -34.58 0.48
N THR A 283 32.15 -34.86 1.43
CA THR A 283 31.04 -35.79 1.19
C THR A 283 29.90 -35.08 0.45
N PRO A 284 29.06 -35.79 -0.33
CA PRO A 284 27.91 -35.20 -1.02
C PRO A 284 26.98 -34.39 -0.10
N LYS A 285 26.77 -34.84 1.14
CA LYS A 285 25.98 -34.13 2.16
C LYS A 285 26.60 -32.81 2.61
N GLU A 286 27.93 -32.74 2.68
CA GLU A 286 28.65 -31.51 3.02
C GLU A 286 28.61 -30.51 1.85
N ILE A 287 28.76 -30.99 0.61
CA ILE A 287 28.60 -30.15 -0.60
C ILE A 287 27.20 -29.53 -0.63
N VAL A 288 26.14 -30.33 -0.45
CA VAL A 288 24.77 -29.82 -0.36
C VAL A 288 24.63 -28.81 0.78
N SER A 289 25.14 -29.10 1.97
CA SER A 289 25.08 -28.18 3.13
C SER A 289 25.75 -26.83 2.85
N PHE A 290 26.95 -26.82 2.25
CA PHE A 290 27.63 -25.59 1.85
C PHE A 290 26.84 -24.83 0.78
N LEU A 291 26.29 -25.51 -0.24
CA LEU A 291 25.47 -24.88 -1.28
C LEU A 291 24.17 -24.28 -0.71
N GLN A 292 23.50 -24.97 0.23
CA GLN A 292 22.34 -24.43 0.95
C GLN A 292 22.71 -23.18 1.77
N LYS A 293 23.90 -23.15 2.40
CA LYS A 293 24.37 -21.98 3.14
C LYS A 293 24.75 -20.81 2.23
N LEU A 294 25.37 -21.07 1.08
CA LEU A 294 25.63 -20.06 0.04
C LEU A 294 24.33 -19.48 -0.54
N SER A 295 23.26 -20.29 -0.67
CA SER A 295 21.93 -19.80 -1.07
C SER A 295 21.28 -18.87 -0.04
N GLN A 296 21.64 -18.98 1.25
CA GLN A 296 21.05 -18.23 2.37
C GLN A 296 21.76 -16.90 2.69
N VAL A 297 22.85 -16.57 1.99
CA VAL A 297 23.64 -15.35 2.24
C VAL A 297 22.79 -14.09 2.04
N ASP A 298 22.86 -13.17 3.00
CA ASP A 298 22.18 -11.87 2.90
C ASP A 298 22.90 -10.96 1.88
N LYS A 299 22.18 -10.61 0.83
CA LYS A 299 22.68 -9.81 -0.30
C LYS A 299 22.32 -8.32 -0.21
N GLN A 300 21.56 -7.88 0.81
CA GLN A 300 21.04 -6.51 0.87
C GLN A 300 22.13 -5.43 0.90
N ASN A 301 23.30 -5.75 1.48
CA ASN A 301 24.42 -4.83 1.62
C ASN A 301 25.50 -4.97 0.53
N PHE A 302 25.26 -5.73 -0.54
CA PHE A 302 26.26 -5.94 -1.60
C PHE A 302 26.32 -4.71 -2.53
N PRO A 303 27.52 -4.19 -2.87
CA PRO A 303 27.65 -3.24 -3.97
C PRO A 303 27.29 -3.95 -5.30
N PRO A 304 26.71 -3.23 -6.28
CA PRO A 304 26.07 -3.84 -7.45
C PRO A 304 27.01 -4.75 -8.25
N ASN A 305 28.26 -4.35 -8.43
CA ASN A 305 29.27 -5.15 -9.15
C ASN A 305 29.60 -6.47 -8.43
N ALA A 306 29.64 -6.47 -7.10
CA ALA A 306 29.91 -7.68 -6.31
C ALA A 306 28.69 -8.62 -6.27
N LEU A 307 27.47 -8.06 -6.31
CA LEU A 307 26.23 -8.83 -6.44
C LEU A 307 26.18 -9.56 -7.78
N GLU A 308 26.50 -8.88 -8.88
CA GLU A 308 26.56 -9.46 -10.21
C GLU A 308 27.67 -10.52 -10.34
N GLU A 309 28.86 -10.26 -9.79
CA GLU A 309 29.95 -11.25 -9.75
C GLU A 309 29.56 -12.49 -8.93
N TRP A 310 28.92 -12.30 -7.77
CA TRP A 310 28.44 -13.38 -6.90
C TRP A 310 27.40 -14.24 -7.63
N ASP A 311 26.34 -13.61 -8.14
CA ASP A 311 25.25 -14.33 -8.80
C ASP A 311 25.80 -15.09 -10.02
N ARG A 312 26.65 -14.47 -10.85
CA ARG A 312 27.29 -15.14 -11.99
C ARG A 312 28.13 -16.34 -11.56
N LYS A 313 29.06 -16.18 -10.58
CA LYS A 313 29.94 -17.27 -10.12
C LYS A 313 29.17 -18.41 -9.46
N TYR A 314 28.21 -18.09 -8.60
CA TYR A 314 27.45 -19.09 -7.85
C TYR A 314 26.44 -19.84 -8.72
N LEU A 315 25.71 -19.14 -9.58
CA LEU A 315 24.76 -19.78 -10.50
C LEU A 315 25.48 -20.63 -11.55
N GLN A 316 26.66 -20.20 -12.02
CA GLN A 316 27.49 -21.03 -12.89
C GLN A 316 27.91 -22.34 -12.19
N LEU A 317 28.43 -22.27 -10.97
CA LEU A 317 28.80 -23.46 -10.18
C LEU A 317 27.60 -24.39 -9.96
N LEU A 318 26.44 -23.84 -9.58
CA LEU A 318 25.23 -24.61 -9.33
C LEU A 318 24.71 -25.28 -10.62
N TYR A 319 24.79 -24.59 -11.76
CA TYR A 319 24.43 -25.16 -13.06
C TYR A 319 25.37 -26.29 -13.48
N GLU A 320 26.69 -26.08 -13.38
CA GLU A 320 27.72 -27.08 -13.71
C GLU A 320 27.52 -28.38 -12.91
N ILE A 321 27.22 -28.28 -11.61
CA ILE A 321 26.93 -29.44 -10.75
C ILE A 321 25.65 -30.17 -11.17
N CYS A 322 24.58 -29.46 -11.53
CA CYS A 322 23.30 -30.09 -11.90
C CYS A 322 23.32 -30.67 -13.32
N ALA A 323 23.95 -30.00 -14.28
CA ALA A 323 23.87 -30.29 -15.71
C ALA A 323 24.93 -31.30 -16.19
N ASP A 324 26.17 -31.24 -15.70
CA ASP A 324 27.26 -32.05 -16.25
C ASP A 324 27.15 -33.53 -15.85
N SER A 325 26.59 -34.32 -16.77
CA SER A 325 26.40 -35.76 -16.63
C SER A 325 27.69 -36.57 -16.65
N ASN A 326 28.79 -36.01 -17.14
CA ASN A 326 30.08 -36.68 -17.29
C ASN A 326 31.00 -36.44 -16.08
N LYS A 327 30.92 -35.24 -15.48
CA LYS A 327 31.76 -34.81 -14.35
C LYS A 327 31.18 -35.20 -12.97
N TYR A 328 29.85 -35.22 -12.80
CA TYR A 328 29.23 -35.41 -11.48
C TYR A 328 28.26 -36.61 -11.38
N PRO A 329 28.35 -37.44 -10.31
CA PRO A 329 27.46 -38.60 -10.11
C PRO A 329 25.98 -38.23 -10.00
N LEU A 330 25.10 -39.02 -10.62
CA LEU A 330 23.65 -38.79 -10.66
C LEU A 330 23.01 -38.51 -9.29
N THR A 331 23.46 -39.21 -8.25
CA THR A 331 22.98 -39.02 -6.86
C THR A 331 23.25 -37.61 -6.34
N LEU A 332 24.47 -37.09 -6.53
CA LEU A 332 24.82 -35.72 -6.14
C LEU A 332 24.02 -34.70 -6.95
N ARG A 333 23.89 -34.91 -8.26
CA ARG A 333 23.13 -34.00 -9.15
C ARG A 333 21.67 -33.89 -8.74
N GLN A 334 21.02 -35.02 -8.43
CA GLN A 334 19.64 -35.06 -7.93
C GLN A 334 19.51 -34.45 -6.53
N GLU A 335 20.42 -34.74 -5.59
CA GLU A 335 20.36 -34.14 -4.25
C GLU A 335 20.55 -32.62 -4.30
N VAL A 336 21.50 -32.10 -5.09
CA VAL A 336 21.73 -30.65 -5.24
C VAL A 336 20.55 -29.98 -5.93
N PHE A 337 20.03 -30.56 -7.02
CA PHE A 337 18.87 -30.01 -7.70
C PHE A 337 17.62 -29.97 -6.80
N GLN A 338 17.38 -31.01 -6.00
CA GLN A 338 16.19 -31.09 -5.14
C GLN A 338 16.33 -30.29 -3.83
N LYS A 339 17.51 -30.27 -3.19
CA LYS A 339 17.73 -29.64 -1.87
C LYS A 339 18.34 -28.25 -1.92
N VAL A 340 18.80 -27.79 -3.09
CA VAL A 340 19.33 -26.44 -3.29
C VAL A 340 18.48 -25.71 -4.32
N GLU A 341 18.58 -26.04 -5.60
CA GLU A 341 17.95 -25.24 -6.65
C GLU A 341 16.41 -25.25 -6.56
N ARG A 342 15.75 -26.39 -6.36
CA ARG A 342 14.29 -26.43 -6.11
C ARG A 342 13.87 -25.80 -4.78
N GLN A 343 14.76 -25.64 -3.81
CA GLN A 343 14.42 -25.04 -2.51
C GLN A 343 14.57 -23.51 -2.52
N PHE A 344 15.59 -22.97 -3.22
CA PHE A 344 15.91 -21.54 -3.23
C PHE A 344 15.63 -20.83 -4.57
N MET A 345 15.46 -21.59 -5.67
CA MET A 345 15.10 -21.14 -7.02
C MET A 345 15.92 -19.96 -7.55
N LEU A 346 17.21 -19.95 -7.23
CA LEU A 346 18.11 -18.85 -7.58
C LEU A 346 18.41 -18.83 -9.09
N GLY A 347 18.47 -20.00 -9.73
CA GLY A 347 18.60 -20.13 -11.19
C GLY A 347 17.41 -19.53 -11.94
N LEU A 348 16.19 -19.88 -11.54
CA LEU A 348 14.97 -19.32 -12.15
C LEU A 348 14.78 -17.81 -11.86
N ARG A 349 15.35 -17.31 -10.76
CA ARG A 349 15.34 -15.88 -10.39
C ARG A 349 16.40 -15.05 -11.14
N ALA A 350 17.31 -15.67 -11.90
CA ALA A 350 18.42 -14.99 -12.55
C ALA A 350 17.97 -13.82 -13.44
N ARG A 351 18.64 -12.66 -13.26
CA ARG A 351 18.42 -11.46 -14.08
C ARG A 351 18.85 -11.66 -15.53
N ASP A 352 19.93 -12.41 -15.73
CA ASP A 352 20.45 -12.82 -17.04
C ASP A 352 19.50 -13.87 -17.69
N PRO A 353 18.93 -13.57 -18.87
CA PRO A 353 18.10 -14.52 -19.61
C PRO A 353 18.82 -15.83 -19.98
N GLU A 354 20.11 -15.80 -20.32
CA GLU A 354 20.82 -17.01 -20.74
C GLU A 354 20.98 -18.00 -19.59
N ILE A 355 21.38 -17.50 -18.41
CA ILE A 355 21.48 -18.33 -17.20
C ILE A 355 20.09 -18.84 -16.81
N ARG A 356 19.06 -17.99 -16.83
CA ARG A 356 17.69 -18.41 -16.52
C ARG A 356 17.20 -19.51 -17.47
N MET A 357 17.46 -19.39 -18.77
CA MET A 357 17.09 -20.40 -19.78
C MET A 357 17.83 -21.72 -19.57
N LYS A 358 19.13 -21.68 -19.26
CA LYS A 358 19.94 -22.87 -18.90
C LYS A 358 19.34 -23.63 -17.72
N PHE A 359 19.00 -22.93 -16.63
CA PHE A 359 18.30 -23.55 -15.50
C PHE A 359 16.91 -24.05 -15.86
N PHE A 360 16.13 -23.27 -16.62
CA PHE A 360 14.79 -23.67 -17.06
C PHE A 360 14.79 -24.99 -17.83
N SER A 361 15.78 -25.23 -18.70
CA SER A 361 15.91 -26.51 -19.42
C SER A 361 16.04 -27.71 -18.47
N LEU A 362 16.78 -27.58 -17.36
CA LEU A 362 16.87 -28.64 -16.34
C LEU A 362 15.50 -28.95 -15.70
N TYR A 363 14.71 -27.91 -15.42
CA TYR A 363 13.32 -28.11 -14.95
C TYR A 363 12.46 -28.74 -16.05
N HIS A 364 12.58 -28.31 -17.30
CA HIS A 364 11.84 -28.87 -18.42
C HIS A 364 12.15 -30.36 -18.65
N GLU A 365 13.41 -30.77 -18.59
CA GLU A 365 13.82 -32.18 -18.73
C GLU A 365 13.41 -33.04 -17.52
N SER A 366 13.46 -32.49 -16.31
CA SER A 366 13.13 -33.23 -15.07
C SER A 366 11.63 -33.50 -14.84
N LEU A 367 10.74 -32.94 -15.67
CA LEU A 367 9.30 -32.95 -15.48
C LEU A 367 8.57 -33.62 -16.66
N GLY A 368 7.49 -34.36 -16.37
CA GLY A 368 6.66 -34.99 -17.39
C GLY A 368 6.14 -34.00 -18.45
N LYS A 369 5.97 -34.47 -19.69
CA LYS A 369 5.47 -33.64 -20.81
C LYS A 369 3.94 -33.53 -20.88
N THR A 370 3.21 -33.97 -19.85
CA THR A 370 1.75 -33.88 -19.80
C THR A 370 1.30 -32.63 -19.04
N LEU A 371 0.20 -32.02 -19.48
CA LEU A 371 -0.36 -30.83 -18.83
C LEU A 371 -0.71 -31.06 -17.35
N PHE A 372 -1.32 -32.21 -17.04
CA PHE A 372 -1.66 -32.58 -15.67
C PHE A 372 -0.43 -32.65 -14.76
N THR A 373 0.65 -33.35 -15.16
CA THR A 373 1.84 -33.48 -14.31
C THR A 373 2.54 -32.13 -14.07
N ARG A 374 2.43 -31.20 -15.01
CA ARG A 374 2.99 -29.85 -14.92
C ARG A 374 2.16 -28.95 -14.00
N LEU A 375 0.84 -28.95 -14.14
CA LEU A 375 -0.06 -28.27 -13.19
C LEU A 375 0.07 -28.86 -11.79
N GLN A 376 0.11 -30.19 -11.65
CA GLN A 376 0.33 -30.86 -10.37
C GLN A 376 1.68 -30.47 -9.75
N PHE A 377 2.74 -30.37 -10.54
CA PHE A 377 4.03 -29.89 -10.05
C PHE A 377 3.93 -28.47 -9.49
N ILE A 378 3.35 -27.54 -10.24
CA ILE A 378 3.22 -26.12 -9.85
C ILE A 378 2.32 -25.93 -8.62
N ILE A 379 1.23 -26.71 -8.49
CA ILE A 379 0.21 -26.50 -7.47
C ILE A 379 0.48 -27.32 -6.19
N GLN A 380 0.98 -28.55 -6.33
CA GLN A 380 1.06 -29.53 -5.23
C GLN A 380 2.49 -29.85 -4.78
N ILE A 381 3.46 -29.91 -5.70
CA ILE A 381 4.78 -30.51 -5.44
C ILE A 381 5.84 -29.43 -5.12
N GLN A 382 5.86 -28.34 -5.88
CA GLN A 382 6.84 -27.27 -5.72
C GLN A 382 6.43 -26.34 -4.58
N ASP A 383 7.38 -26.02 -3.69
CA ASP A 383 7.19 -24.94 -2.71
C ASP A 383 7.71 -23.63 -3.29
N TRP A 384 6.88 -22.58 -3.22
CA TRP A 384 7.20 -21.27 -3.80
C TRP A 384 7.71 -20.26 -2.76
N GLU A 385 7.94 -20.68 -1.51
CA GLU A 385 8.38 -19.80 -0.42
C GLU A 385 9.62 -18.96 -0.75
N ALA A 386 10.63 -19.51 -1.43
CA ALA A 386 11.84 -18.73 -1.80
C ALA A 386 11.61 -17.66 -2.88
N LEU A 387 10.47 -17.70 -3.59
CA LEU A 387 10.02 -16.65 -4.52
C LEU A 387 8.80 -15.87 -3.98
N SER A 388 8.52 -15.95 -2.68
CA SER A 388 7.36 -15.29 -2.06
C SER A 388 7.36 -13.76 -2.13
N ASP A 389 8.48 -13.12 -2.42
CA ASP A 389 8.60 -11.67 -2.64
C ASP A 389 8.40 -11.22 -4.11
N VAL A 390 8.29 -12.16 -5.06
CA VAL A 390 8.18 -11.89 -6.50
C VAL A 390 6.96 -12.61 -7.09
N PHE A 391 6.35 -12.07 -8.15
CA PHE A 391 5.24 -12.71 -8.86
C PHE A 391 5.68 -14.04 -9.52
N TRP A 392 5.70 -15.13 -8.74
CA TRP A 392 6.32 -16.41 -9.13
C TRP A 392 5.52 -17.18 -10.17
N LEU A 393 4.25 -16.83 -10.39
CA LEU A 393 3.42 -17.42 -11.45
C LEU A 393 4.03 -17.25 -12.85
N LYS A 394 4.92 -16.28 -13.07
CA LYS A 394 5.69 -16.20 -14.32
C LYS A 394 6.50 -17.48 -14.59
N GLN A 395 7.06 -18.11 -13.56
CA GLN A 395 7.77 -19.39 -13.64
C GLN A 395 6.81 -20.57 -13.89
N GLY A 396 5.65 -20.56 -13.22
CA GLY A 396 4.60 -21.56 -13.43
C GLY A 396 4.03 -21.51 -14.85
N LEU A 397 3.74 -20.32 -15.35
CA LEU A 397 3.31 -20.05 -16.72
C LEU A 397 4.35 -20.53 -17.74
N ASP A 398 5.63 -20.20 -17.53
CA ASP A 398 6.73 -20.63 -18.39
C ASP A 398 6.81 -22.17 -18.47
N LEU A 399 6.72 -22.87 -17.33
CA LEU A 399 6.68 -24.34 -17.25
C LEU A 399 5.46 -24.96 -17.95
N LEU A 400 4.31 -24.27 -18.01
CA LEU A 400 3.12 -24.72 -18.74
C LEU A 400 3.23 -24.47 -20.24
N LEU A 401 3.68 -23.27 -20.64
CA LEU A 401 3.81 -22.89 -22.05
C LEU A 401 4.88 -23.70 -22.77
N ALA A 402 5.94 -24.14 -22.08
CA ALA A 402 6.97 -25.02 -22.65
C ALA A 402 6.49 -26.45 -23.00
N ILE A 403 5.22 -26.79 -22.77
CA ILE A 403 4.60 -28.05 -23.24
C ILE A 403 4.08 -27.90 -24.68
N LEU A 404 3.86 -26.67 -25.14
CA LEU A 404 3.32 -26.39 -26.47
C LEU A 404 4.26 -26.90 -27.57
N VAL A 405 3.67 -27.39 -28.67
CA VAL A 405 4.44 -27.87 -29.82
C VAL A 405 4.88 -26.68 -30.66
N GLU A 406 6.16 -26.32 -30.51
CA GLU A 406 6.78 -25.11 -31.08
C GLU A 406 6.70 -25.05 -32.62
N ASP A 407 6.85 -26.19 -33.32
CA ASP A 407 6.91 -26.25 -34.78
C ASP A 407 5.56 -26.01 -35.51
N LYS A 408 4.43 -25.98 -34.79
CA LYS A 408 3.10 -25.87 -35.42
C LYS A 408 2.83 -24.45 -35.93
N PRO A 409 2.11 -24.30 -37.07
CA PRO A 409 1.71 -22.98 -37.55
C PRO A 409 0.63 -22.36 -36.66
N ILE A 410 0.74 -21.06 -36.39
CA ILE A 410 -0.30 -20.28 -35.72
C ILE A 410 -1.37 -19.89 -36.74
N THR A 411 -2.64 -19.96 -36.35
CA THR A 411 -3.74 -19.33 -37.10
C THR A 411 -4.57 -18.45 -36.19
N LEU A 412 -5.05 -17.31 -36.73
CA LEU A 412 -6.01 -16.46 -36.03
C LEU A 412 -7.35 -17.19 -35.85
N ALA A 413 -8.02 -16.93 -34.73
CA ALA A 413 -9.31 -17.52 -34.40
C ALA A 413 -10.34 -17.35 -35.56
N PRO A 414 -11.29 -18.29 -35.75
CA PRO A 414 -12.18 -18.27 -36.91
C PRO A 414 -13.04 -17.00 -37.05
N ASN A 415 -13.27 -16.29 -35.95
CA ASN A 415 -14.04 -15.06 -35.83
C ASN A 415 -13.19 -13.77 -35.94
N SER A 416 -11.87 -13.87 -36.14
CA SER A 416 -11.01 -12.69 -36.32
C SER A 416 -11.28 -12.03 -37.68
N ALA A 417 -11.39 -10.70 -37.70
CA ALA A 417 -11.47 -9.94 -38.95
C ALA A 417 -10.18 -10.15 -39.78
N ARG A 418 -10.34 -10.49 -41.06
CA ARG A 418 -9.22 -10.71 -42.00
C ARG A 418 -9.40 -9.78 -43.20
N VAL A 419 -8.29 -9.25 -43.72
CA VAL A 419 -8.26 -8.52 -44.99
C VAL A 419 -8.41 -9.52 -46.14
N LEU A 420 -9.04 -9.13 -47.26
CA LEU A 420 -9.09 -10.00 -48.44
C LEU A 420 -7.67 -10.30 -48.97
N PRO A 421 -7.37 -11.54 -49.37
CA PRO A 421 -6.13 -11.86 -50.08
C PRO A 421 -5.98 -11.06 -51.37
N LEU A 422 -4.77 -10.55 -51.63
CA LEU A 422 -4.41 -9.85 -52.88
C LEU A 422 -4.43 -10.76 -54.12
N VAL A 423 -4.37 -12.09 -53.93
CA VAL A 423 -4.38 -13.10 -54.98
C VAL A 423 -5.40 -14.17 -54.63
N ALA A 424 -6.26 -14.54 -55.58
CA ALA A 424 -7.25 -15.60 -55.38
C ALA A 424 -6.57 -16.98 -55.29
N PRO A 425 -6.96 -17.85 -54.33
CA PRO A 425 -6.39 -19.20 -54.23
C PRO A 425 -6.93 -20.08 -55.36
N GLY A 426 -6.21 -20.17 -56.48
CA GLY A 426 -6.63 -21.00 -57.61
C GLY A 426 -5.90 -20.83 -58.96
N SER A 427 -4.80 -20.06 -59.05
CA SER A 427 -4.04 -19.91 -60.30
C SER A 427 -2.70 -20.63 -60.28
N VAL A 428 -2.73 -21.95 -60.04
CA VAL A 428 -1.68 -22.85 -60.54
C VAL A 428 -2.08 -23.21 -61.97
N PRO A 429 -1.25 -23.01 -63.00
CA PRO A 429 -1.55 -23.50 -64.34
C PRO A 429 -1.36 -25.02 -64.34
N ASP A 430 -2.46 -25.78 -64.35
CA ASP A 430 -2.42 -27.23 -64.42
C ASP A 430 -1.78 -27.68 -65.74
N SER A 431 -0.63 -28.34 -65.63
CA SER A 431 0.08 -28.93 -66.76
C SER A 431 -0.56 -30.24 -67.19
N SER A 432 -1.56 -30.19 -68.07
CA SER A 432 -1.93 -31.36 -68.89
C SER A 432 -2.57 -30.94 -70.23
N GLY A 433 -1.87 -31.15 -71.35
CA GLY A 433 -2.43 -30.79 -72.67
C GLY A 433 -1.47 -30.53 -73.84
N MET A 434 -0.53 -31.45 -74.11
CA MET A 434 0.01 -31.71 -75.46
C MET A 434 0.98 -30.67 -76.12
N GLN A 435 2.27 -31.04 -76.12
CA GLN A 435 3.32 -30.75 -77.13
C GLN A 435 3.47 -29.33 -77.72
N GLN A 436 4.54 -28.64 -77.33
CA GLN A 436 5.53 -28.11 -78.29
C GLN A 436 6.93 -27.95 -77.65
N GLN A 437 7.96 -27.81 -78.49
CA GLN A 437 9.35 -28.16 -78.14
C GLN A 437 10.01 -27.19 -77.14
N ILE A 438 10.74 -27.77 -76.19
CA ILE A 438 11.71 -27.06 -75.35
C ILE A 438 12.78 -26.46 -76.27
N THR A 439 12.92 -25.13 -76.24
CA THR A 439 14.11 -24.44 -76.75
C THR A 439 15.02 -24.19 -75.55
N GLU A 440 16.24 -24.72 -75.59
CA GLU A 440 17.26 -24.43 -74.58
C GLU A 440 17.65 -22.95 -74.64
N VAL A 441 17.49 -22.21 -73.54
CA VAL A 441 18.17 -20.93 -73.30
C VAL A 441 18.64 -20.92 -71.83
N PRO A 442 19.87 -20.45 -71.52
CA PRO A 442 20.56 -20.83 -70.29
C PRO A 442 20.23 -19.95 -69.08
N GLU A 443 20.74 -20.39 -67.92
CA GLU A 443 20.87 -19.58 -66.72
C GLU A 443 21.66 -18.28 -66.99
N GLY A 444 21.16 -17.14 -66.48
CA GLY A 444 21.94 -15.91 -66.33
C GLY A 444 21.41 -14.67 -67.06
N SER A 445 20.59 -13.87 -66.37
CA SER A 445 20.62 -12.39 -66.43
C SER A 445 19.61 -11.81 -65.41
N GLU A 446 20.07 -10.91 -64.54
CA GLU A 446 19.20 -10.22 -63.56
C GLU A 446 18.45 -9.00 -64.16
N ASP A 447 18.80 -8.58 -65.38
CA ASP A 447 18.32 -7.35 -66.02
C ASP A 447 17.15 -7.57 -67.02
N ALA A 448 16.03 -8.10 -66.52
CA ALA A 448 14.73 -7.95 -67.18
C ALA A 448 13.92 -6.84 -66.48
N PRO A 449 13.26 -5.92 -67.21
CA PRO A 449 12.49 -4.85 -66.57
C PRO A 449 11.37 -5.45 -65.72
N LEU A 450 11.35 -5.11 -64.42
CA LEU A 450 10.37 -5.58 -63.45
C LEU A 450 8.95 -5.22 -63.92
N THR A 451 8.26 -6.17 -64.55
CA THR A 451 6.83 -6.04 -64.86
C THR A 451 6.05 -5.94 -63.56
N LEU A 452 4.90 -5.24 -63.58
CA LEU A 452 4.04 -5.13 -62.39
C LEU A 452 3.70 -6.51 -61.81
N ASP A 453 3.45 -7.49 -62.67
CA ASP A 453 3.17 -8.88 -62.31
C ASP A 453 4.36 -9.52 -61.56
N SER A 454 5.61 -9.27 -61.97
CA SER A 454 6.79 -9.77 -61.26
C SER A 454 6.95 -9.17 -59.86
N ILE A 455 6.57 -7.90 -59.67
CA ILE A 455 6.58 -7.23 -58.37
C ILE A 455 5.45 -7.76 -57.49
N VAL A 456 4.25 -7.92 -58.03
CA VAL A 456 3.10 -8.51 -57.31
C VAL A 456 3.38 -9.96 -56.91
N LEU A 457 3.99 -10.77 -57.78
CA LEU A 457 4.41 -12.14 -57.46
C LEU A 457 5.48 -12.17 -56.37
N LYS A 458 6.54 -11.36 -56.46
CA LYS A 458 7.56 -11.26 -55.39
C LYS A 458 6.96 -10.80 -54.06
N HIS A 459 6.04 -9.83 -54.09
CA HIS A 459 5.37 -9.35 -52.88
C HIS A 459 4.43 -10.40 -52.28
N ALA A 460 3.67 -11.13 -53.11
CA ALA A 460 2.81 -12.22 -52.66
C ALA A 460 3.62 -13.41 -52.10
N GLN A 461 4.78 -13.72 -52.67
CA GLN A 461 5.73 -14.71 -52.13
C GLN A 461 6.25 -14.27 -50.75
N PHE A 462 6.75 -13.04 -50.63
CA PHE A 462 7.18 -12.47 -49.35
C PHE A 462 6.08 -12.49 -48.28
N LEU A 463 4.85 -12.08 -48.61
CA LEU A 463 3.72 -12.12 -47.68
C LEU A 463 3.37 -13.57 -47.27
N ASN A 464 3.40 -14.52 -48.22
CA ASN A 464 3.18 -15.93 -47.91
C ASN A 464 4.28 -16.51 -47.02
N GLU A 465 5.54 -16.10 -47.18
CA GLU A 465 6.64 -16.51 -46.30
C GLU A 465 6.49 -15.91 -44.90
N MET A 466 6.28 -14.60 -44.79
CA MET A 466 6.06 -13.90 -43.52
C MET A 466 4.79 -14.36 -42.78
N SER A 467 3.82 -14.95 -43.49
CA SER A 467 2.60 -15.51 -42.88
C SER A 467 2.79 -16.88 -42.19
N LYS A 468 3.92 -17.57 -42.43
CA LYS A 468 4.21 -18.90 -41.87
C LYS A 468 4.74 -18.85 -40.42
N LEU A 469 4.08 -18.06 -39.57
CA LEU A 469 4.45 -17.93 -38.16
C LEU A 469 4.20 -19.25 -37.41
N GLN A 470 5.21 -19.72 -36.68
CA GLN A 470 5.16 -20.89 -35.83
C GLN A 470 4.81 -20.51 -34.38
N VAL A 471 4.41 -21.51 -33.57
CA VAL A 471 4.11 -21.30 -32.14
C VAL A 471 5.33 -20.72 -31.40
N ALA A 472 6.55 -21.14 -31.77
CA ALA A 472 7.80 -20.60 -31.24
C ALA A 472 7.91 -19.07 -31.34
N ASP A 473 7.62 -18.51 -32.53
CA ASP A 473 7.80 -17.10 -32.87
C ASP A 473 6.98 -16.15 -31.99
N LEU A 474 5.82 -16.61 -31.51
CA LEU A 474 4.97 -15.87 -30.58
C LEU A 474 5.26 -16.21 -29.13
N VAL A 475 5.40 -17.50 -28.79
CA VAL A 475 5.43 -17.95 -27.40
C VAL A 475 6.77 -17.67 -26.72
N ILE A 476 7.91 -17.76 -27.43
CA ILE A 476 9.22 -17.51 -26.83
C ILE A 476 9.39 -16.04 -26.41
N PRO A 477 9.12 -15.03 -27.27
CA PRO A 477 9.18 -13.62 -26.84
C PRO A 477 8.16 -13.28 -25.75
N LEU A 478 6.98 -13.91 -25.78
CA LEU A 478 5.91 -13.68 -24.79
C LEU A 478 6.28 -14.22 -23.40
N ARG A 479 6.98 -15.36 -23.31
CA ARG A 479 7.54 -15.89 -22.06
C ARG A 479 8.57 -14.94 -21.47
N GLU A 480 9.46 -14.39 -22.28
CA GLU A 480 10.45 -13.40 -21.84
C GLU A 480 9.82 -12.07 -21.40
N LEU A 481 8.79 -11.60 -22.09
CA LEU A 481 8.03 -10.42 -21.69
C LEU A 481 7.33 -10.63 -20.33
N ALA A 482 6.72 -11.79 -20.12
CA ALA A 482 6.11 -12.18 -18.84
C ALA A 482 7.13 -12.31 -17.69
N HIS A 483 8.39 -12.63 -17.97
CA HIS A 483 9.44 -12.59 -16.95
C HIS A 483 9.79 -11.17 -16.49
N ARG A 484 9.59 -10.17 -17.35
CA ARG A 484 9.89 -8.75 -17.08
C ARG A 484 8.72 -7.98 -16.49
N ASP A 485 7.50 -8.17 -16.99
CA ASP A 485 6.30 -7.50 -16.49
C ASP A 485 5.32 -8.50 -15.84
N ALA A 486 5.03 -8.26 -14.56
CA ALA A 486 4.09 -9.06 -13.79
C ALA A 486 2.64 -8.91 -14.30
N ASN A 487 2.27 -7.80 -14.94
CA ASN A 487 0.94 -7.61 -15.53
C ASN A 487 0.74 -8.51 -16.76
N VAL A 488 1.78 -8.66 -17.59
CA VAL A 488 1.76 -9.61 -18.71
C VAL A 488 1.64 -11.04 -18.20
N ALA A 489 2.44 -11.42 -17.19
CA ALA A 489 2.33 -12.75 -16.56
C ALA A 489 0.94 -12.98 -15.92
N TYR A 490 0.34 -11.97 -15.31
CA TYR A 490 -1.01 -11.99 -14.73
C TYR A 490 -2.07 -12.28 -15.80
N HIS A 491 -2.14 -11.45 -16.85
CA HIS A 491 -3.13 -11.62 -17.91
C HIS A 491 -2.97 -12.95 -18.65
N LEU A 492 -1.73 -13.39 -18.92
CA LEU A 492 -1.48 -14.68 -19.53
C LEU A 492 -1.91 -15.84 -18.63
N TRP A 493 -1.67 -15.77 -17.32
CA TRP A 493 -2.15 -16.80 -16.39
C TRP A 493 -3.69 -16.87 -16.39
N VAL A 494 -4.37 -15.72 -16.29
CA VAL A 494 -5.84 -15.63 -16.28
C VAL A 494 -6.47 -16.15 -17.58
N LEU A 495 -5.78 -16.02 -18.72
CA LEU A 495 -6.24 -16.57 -20.00
C LEU A 495 -5.89 -18.06 -20.19
N VAL A 496 -4.68 -18.48 -19.83
CA VAL A 496 -4.17 -19.84 -20.09
C VAL A 496 -4.68 -20.85 -19.06
N PHE A 497 -4.81 -20.47 -17.79
CA PHE A 497 -5.22 -21.40 -16.74
C PHE A 497 -6.63 -21.99 -16.94
N PRO A 498 -7.69 -21.21 -17.29
CA PRO A 498 -9.01 -21.76 -17.59
C PRO A 498 -9.00 -22.74 -18.79
N ILE A 499 -8.24 -22.42 -19.84
CA ILE A 499 -8.08 -23.30 -21.01
C ILE A 499 -7.43 -24.62 -20.57
N ALA A 500 -6.34 -24.55 -19.80
CA ALA A 500 -5.65 -25.71 -19.28
C ALA A 500 -6.56 -26.55 -18.36
N TRP A 501 -7.33 -25.91 -17.48
CA TRP A 501 -8.27 -26.58 -16.57
C TRP A 501 -9.37 -27.35 -17.31
N VAL A 502 -9.98 -26.75 -18.35
CA VAL A 502 -11.00 -27.40 -19.19
C VAL A 502 -10.45 -28.64 -19.90
N THR A 503 -9.17 -28.65 -20.29
CA THR A 503 -8.55 -29.80 -20.97
C THR A 503 -8.16 -30.97 -20.06
N LEU A 504 -8.22 -30.81 -18.73
CA LEU A 504 -7.97 -31.90 -17.78
C LEU A 504 -9.15 -32.87 -17.69
N LEU A 505 -8.86 -34.13 -17.36
CA LEU A 505 -9.89 -35.12 -17.04
C LEU A 505 -10.59 -34.77 -15.71
N LYS A 506 -11.82 -35.24 -15.54
CA LYS A 506 -12.62 -34.96 -14.33
C LYS A 506 -11.93 -35.42 -13.04
N ASP A 507 -11.28 -36.57 -13.05
CA ASP A 507 -10.56 -37.10 -11.88
C ASP A 507 -9.27 -36.31 -11.59
N GLU A 508 -8.63 -35.75 -12.62
CA GLU A 508 -7.48 -34.85 -12.51
C GLU A 508 -7.89 -33.51 -11.87
N GLN A 509 -9.01 -32.92 -12.32
CA GLN A 509 -9.61 -31.71 -11.73
C GLN A 509 -9.94 -31.91 -10.25
N VAL A 510 -10.59 -33.02 -9.89
CA VAL A 510 -10.91 -33.37 -8.49
C VAL A 510 -9.65 -33.56 -7.65
N THR A 511 -8.60 -34.15 -8.24
CA THR A 511 -7.31 -34.35 -7.56
C THR A 511 -6.60 -33.03 -7.26
N LEU A 512 -6.67 -32.04 -8.17
CA LEU A 512 -6.04 -30.72 -8.00
C LEU A 512 -6.83 -29.74 -7.11
N ALA A 513 -8.13 -29.95 -6.91
CA ALA A 513 -8.97 -29.04 -6.14
C ALA A 513 -8.51 -28.84 -4.69
N LYS A 514 -8.14 -29.93 -3.97
CA LYS A 514 -7.62 -29.84 -2.60
C LYS A 514 -6.23 -29.18 -2.52
N PRO A 515 -5.23 -29.56 -3.34
CA PRO A 515 -3.96 -28.84 -3.46
C PRO A 515 -4.11 -27.35 -3.74
N MET A 516 -5.05 -26.94 -4.60
CA MET A 516 -5.27 -25.52 -4.92
C MET A 516 -5.70 -24.71 -3.68
N ILE A 517 -6.62 -25.26 -2.88
CA ILE A 517 -7.04 -24.67 -1.59
C ILE A 517 -5.84 -24.56 -0.63
N ALA A 518 -5.01 -25.60 -0.57
CA ALA A 518 -3.81 -25.61 0.29
C ALA A 518 -2.75 -24.58 -0.16
N LEU A 519 -2.55 -24.40 -1.48
CA LEU A 519 -1.66 -23.39 -2.05
C LEU A 519 -2.12 -21.96 -1.75
N LEU A 520 -3.42 -21.68 -1.94
CA LEU A 520 -4.03 -20.38 -1.62
C LEU A 520 -3.98 -20.05 -0.12
N SER A 521 -3.89 -21.06 0.73
CA SER A 521 -3.83 -20.92 2.20
C SER A 521 -2.41 -20.78 2.77
N LYS A 522 -1.37 -20.67 1.93
CA LYS A 522 0.03 -20.56 2.38
C LYS A 522 0.34 -19.16 2.94
N ASP A 523 0.96 -19.11 4.13
CA ASP A 523 1.34 -17.86 4.79
C ASP A 523 2.34 -17.00 4.02
N TYR A 524 3.21 -17.60 3.20
CA TYR A 524 4.26 -16.85 2.51
C TYR A 524 3.72 -15.81 1.52
N HIS A 525 2.48 -15.96 1.05
CA HIS A 525 1.82 -14.95 0.19
C HIS A 525 1.70 -13.58 0.85
N LYS A 526 1.71 -13.50 2.20
CA LYS A 526 1.66 -12.24 2.96
C LYS A 526 2.74 -11.23 2.55
N LYS A 527 3.90 -11.69 2.06
CA LYS A 527 4.95 -10.80 1.52
C LYS A 527 4.52 -10.03 0.26
N GLN A 528 3.46 -10.46 -0.42
CA GLN A 528 2.87 -9.81 -1.61
C GLN A 528 1.56 -9.07 -1.29
N GLN A 529 1.18 -8.93 -0.01
CA GLN A 529 -0.09 -8.30 0.38
C GLN A 529 -0.21 -6.86 -0.13
N ALA A 530 0.91 -6.13 -0.19
CA ALA A 530 0.98 -4.78 -0.77
C ALA A 530 1.20 -4.76 -2.30
N SER A 531 1.57 -5.88 -2.93
CA SER A 531 1.88 -5.91 -4.37
C SER A 531 0.61 -5.91 -5.24
N ARG A 532 0.66 -5.17 -6.35
CA ARG A 532 -0.36 -5.12 -7.40
C ARG A 532 0.33 -5.25 -8.76
N PRO A 533 0.06 -6.29 -9.57
CA PRO A 533 -0.69 -7.50 -9.21
C PRO A 533 0.07 -8.38 -8.19
N ASN A 534 -0.66 -9.19 -7.43
CA ASN A 534 -0.09 -10.29 -6.63
C ASN A 534 -0.56 -11.66 -7.14
N VAL A 535 0.20 -12.71 -6.78
CA VAL A 535 -0.08 -14.08 -7.23
C VAL A 535 -1.47 -14.57 -6.83
N VAL A 536 -1.95 -14.18 -5.65
CA VAL A 536 -3.23 -14.67 -5.12
C VAL A 536 -4.41 -14.13 -5.94
N GLN A 537 -4.36 -12.86 -6.38
CA GLN A 537 -5.32 -12.29 -7.31
C GLN A 537 -5.37 -13.09 -8.63
N ALA A 538 -4.22 -13.42 -9.22
CA ALA A 538 -4.13 -14.15 -10.49
C ALA A 538 -4.65 -15.60 -10.38
N LEU A 539 -4.28 -16.30 -9.29
CA LEU A 539 -4.82 -17.63 -8.99
C LEU A 539 -6.34 -17.57 -8.84
N LEU A 540 -6.86 -16.61 -8.09
CA LEU A 540 -8.29 -16.52 -7.80
C LEU A 540 -9.12 -16.15 -9.04
N GLU A 541 -8.65 -15.22 -9.89
CA GLU A 541 -9.34 -14.88 -11.15
C GLU A 541 -9.29 -16.03 -12.16
N GLY A 542 -8.14 -16.70 -12.31
CA GLY A 542 -8.04 -17.92 -13.14
C GLY A 542 -9.00 -19.02 -12.68
N LEU A 543 -9.22 -19.16 -11.37
CA LEU A 543 -10.20 -20.11 -10.81
C LEU A 543 -11.65 -19.64 -11.01
N GLN A 544 -11.92 -18.33 -10.96
CA GLN A 544 -13.24 -17.76 -11.23
C GLN A 544 -13.68 -18.05 -12.68
N LEU A 545 -12.79 -17.85 -13.65
CA LEU A 545 -13.09 -18.05 -15.09
C LEU A 545 -13.07 -19.54 -15.51
N SER A 546 -12.55 -20.43 -14.67
CA SER A 546 -12.49 -21.88 -14.94
C SER A 546 -13.86 -22.56 -14.92
N HIS A 547 -14.13 -23.40 -15.93
CA HIS A 547 -15.36 -24.18 -16.04
C HIS A 547 -15.03 -25.68 -16.22
N PRO A 548 -15.55 -26.61 -15.41
CA PRO A 548 -16.35 -26.38 -14.20
C PRO A 548 -15.52 -25.71 -13.10
N GLN A 549 -16.14 -24.78 -12.38
CA GLN A 549 -15.49 -24.01 -11.31
C GLN A 549 -15.16 -24.92 -10.12
N PRO A 550 -13.90 -24.94 -9.63
CA PRO A 550 -13.53 -25.77 -8.49
C PRO A 550 -14.13 -25.24 -7.18
N ARG A 551 -14.78 -26.12 -6.42
CA ARG A 551 -15.44 -25.76 -5.16
C ARG A 551 -14.41 -25.38 -4.09
N MET A 552 -14.45 -24.12 -3.65
CA MET A 552 -13.60 -23.56 -2.58
C MET A 552 -14.42 -23.18 -1.34
N PRO A 553 -13.85 -23.22 -0.11
CA PRO A 553 -14.50 -22.74 1.10
C PRO A 553 -14.80 -21.23 1.04
N SER A 554 -16.02 -20.84 1.42
CA SER A 554 -16.45 -19.43 1.45
C SER A 554 -15.60 -18.54 2.35
N GLU A 555 -15.19 -19.06 3.50
CA GLU A 555 -14.38 -18.39 4.50
C GLU A 555 -12.97 -18.05 3.97
N LEU A 556 -12.41 -18.92 3.12
CA LEU A 556 -11.12 -18.70 2.47
C LEU A 556 -11.23 -17.63 1.36
N ILE A 557 -12.28 -17.68 0.54
CA ILE A 557 -12.54 -16.65 -0.49
C ILE A 557 -12.68 -15.27 0.17
N LYS A 558 -13.43 -15.18 1.28
CA LYS A 558 -13.55 -13.95 2.08
C LYS A 558 -12.20 -13.44 2.59
N TYR A 559 -11.41 -14.31 3.22
CA TYR A 559 -10.09 -13.96 3.76
C TYR A 559 -9.17 -13.41 2.65
N ILE A 560 -9.08 -14.14 1.54
CA ILE A 560 -8.25 -13.75 0.39
C ILE A 560 -8.72 -12.44 -0.22
N GLY A 561 -10.04 -12.25 -0.39
CA GLY A 561 -10.66 -11.04 -0.92
C GLY A 561 -10.22 -9.78 -0.16
N LYS A 562 -10.37 -9.80 1.19
CA LYS A 562 -9.92 -8.71 2.09
C LYS A 562 -8.40 -8.53 2.03
N THR A 563 -7.64 -9.60 2.27
CA THR A 563 -6.20 -9.49 2.53
C THR A 563 -5.40 -9.09 1.29
N TYR A 564 -5.69 -9.69 0.12
CA TYR A 564 -4.89 -9.51 -1.09
C TYR A 564 -5.49 -8.53 -2.10
N ASN A 565 -6.47 -7.71 -1.68
CA ASN A 565 -7.21 -6.78 -2.54
C ASN A 565 -7.78 -7.49 -3.78
N ALA A 566 -8.45 -8.63 -3.55
CA ALA A 566 -9.10 -9.45 -4.57
C ALA A 566 -10.64 -9.33 -4.47
N TRP A 567 -11.14 -8.18 -4.00
CA TRP A 567 -12.54 -7.97 -3.60
C TRP A 567 -13.56 -8.34 -4.69
N HIS A 568 -13.45 -7.77 -5.89
CA HIS A 568 -14.44 -8.02 -6.95
C HIS A 568 -14.42 -9.45 -7.48
N ILE A 569 -13.24 -10.09 -7.49
CA ILE A 569 -13.05 -11.51 -7.83
C ILE A 569 -13.75 -12.40 -6.77
N ALA A 570 -13.50 -12.11 -5.49
CA ALA A 570 -14.08 -12.82 -4.35
C ALA A 570 -15.61 -12.63 -4.24
N LEU A 571 -16.11 -11.42 -4.51
CA LEU A 571 -17.55 -11.13 -4.57
C LEU A 571 -18.23 -11.93 -5.68
N ALA A 572 -17.73 -11.88 -6.92
CA ALA A 572 -18.33 -12.59 -8.05
C ALA A 572 -18.31 -14.12 -7.86
N LEU A 573 -17.25 -14.67 -7.25
CA LEU A 573 -17.19 -16.07 -6.82
C LEU A 573 -18.27 -16.39 -5.77
N LEU A 574 -18.37 -15.60 -4.70
CA LEU A 574 -19.33 -15.83 -3.63
C LEU A 574 -20.78 -15.61 -4.07
N GLU A 575 -21.06 -14.65 -4.94
CA GLU A 575 -22.39 -14.45 -5.56
C GLU A 575 -22.80 -15.67 -6.39
N SER A 576 -21.90 -16.17 -7.24
CA SER A 576 -22.10 -17.38 -8.02
C SER A 576 -22.36 -18.59 -7.12
N HIS A 577 -21.55 -18.77 -6.08
CA HIS A 577 -21.75 -19.81 -5.07
C HIS A 577 -23.06 -19.66 -4.29
N VAL A 578 -23.49 -18.44 -3.94
CA VAL A 578 -24.76 -18.16 -3.24
C VAL A 578 -25.98 -18.53 -4.10
N MET A 579 -25.88 -18.39 -5.42
CA MET A 579 -26.93 -18.81 -6.36
C MET A 579 -26.93 -20.33 -6.60
N LEU A 580 -25.76 -20.95 -6.70
CA LEU A 580 -25.62 -22.41 -6.94
C LEU A 580 -25.91 -23.25 -5.67
N PHE A 581 -25.50 -22.78 -4.50
CA PHE A 581 -25.58 -23.49 -3.23
C PHE A 581 -26.58 -22.81 -2.29
N MET A 582 -27.85 -22.73 -2.71
CA MET A 582 -28.90 -22.02 -1.99
C MET A 582 -29.09 -22.46 -0.52
N ASN A 583 -28.68 -23.68 -0.14
CA ASN A 583 -28.82 -24.20 1.22
C ASN A 583 -27.61 -23.91 2.14
N GLU A 584 -26.52 -23.31 1.65
CA GLU A 584 -25.28 -23.10 2.44
C GLU A 584 -25.20 -21.67 3.01
N THR A 585 -25.66 -21.49 4.26
CA THR A 585 -25.75 -20.16 4.91
C THR A 585 -24.38 -19.45 5.00
N LYS A 586 -23.31 -20.20 5.28
CA LYS A 586 -21.92 -19.74 5.37
C LYS A 586 -21.45 -18.92 4.16
N CYS A 587 -21.94 -19.26 2.97
CA CYS A 587 -21.58 -18.54 1.75
C CYS A 587 -22.24 -17.16 1.72
N SER A 588 -23.53 -17.07 2.06
CA SER A 588 -24.23 -15.79 2.23
C SER A 588 -23.70 -14.97 3.42
N GLU A 589 -23.30 -15.60 4.52
CA GLU A 589 -22.66 -14.93 5.66
C GLU A 589 -21.31 -14.31 5.24
N SER A 590 -20.49 -15.07 4.50
CA SER A 590 -19.20 -14.59 3.99
C SER A 590 -19.34 -13.44 2.97
N LEU A 591 -20.36 -13.51 2.12
CA LEU A 591 -20.68 -12.44 1.17
C LEU A 591 -21.23 -11.18 1.86
N ALA A 592 -22.12 -11.34 2.85
CA ALA A 592 -22.65 -10.23 3.64
C ALA A 592 -21.55 -9.47 4.42
N GLU A 593 -20.50 -10.19 4.85
CA GLU A 593 -19.35 -9.61 5.52
C GLU A 593 -18.43 -8.83 4.54
N LEU A 594 -18.23 -9.31 3.31
CA LEU A 594 -17.51 -8.53 2.30
C LEU A 594 -18.25 -7.23 1.95
N TYR A 595 -19.59 -7.28 1.80
CA TYR A 595 -20.39 -6.06 1.59
C TYR A 595 -20.30 -5.10 2.78
N ARG A 596 -20.29 -5.60 4.03
CA ARG A 596 -20.09 -4.78 5.23
C ARG A 596 -18.74 -4.07 5.22
N LEU A 597 -17.66 -4.79 4.88
CA LEU A 597 -16.30 -4.24 4.83
C LEU A 597 -16.09 -3.22 3.69
N LEU A 598 -16.85 -3.33 2.60
CA LEU A 598 -16.87 -2.37 1.51
C LEU A 598 -17.86 -1.21 1.70
N ASN A 599 -18.59 -1.19 2.83
CA ASN A 599 -19.61 -0.16 3.13
C ASN A 599 -20.79 -0.16 2.13
N GLU A 600 -21.14 -1.33 1.58
CA GLU A 600 -22.20 -1.56 0.57
C GLU A 600 -23.50 -2.06 1.25
N ASP A 601 -24.05 -1.25 2.16
CA ASP A 601 -25.14 -1.66 3.04
C ASP A 601 -26.46 -2.02 2.33
N ASP A 602 -26.75 -1.43 1.17
CA ASP A 602 -27.95 -1.78 0.38
C ASP A 602 -27.88 -3.22 -0.14
N MET A 603 -26.72 -3.65 -0.63
CA MET A 603 -26.48 -5.03 -1.08
C MET A 603 -26.51 -6.01 0.10
N ARG A 604 -25.90 -5.62 1.23
CA ARG A 604 -25.94 -6.36 2.49
C ARG A 604 -27.38 -6.56 2.99
N CYS A 605 -28.19 -5.49 3.01
CA CYS A 605 -29.59 -5.52 3.39
C CYS A 605 -30.44 -6.36 2.42
N GLY A 606 -30.21 -6.24 1.11
CA GLY A 606 -30.89 -7.04 0.09
C GLY A 606 -30.65 -8.54 0.27
N LEU A 607 -29.39 -8.93 0.49
CA LEU A 607 -28.99 -10.31 0.75
C LEU A 607 -29.66 -10.87 2.01
N TRP A 608 -29.59 -10.14 3.14
CA TRP A 608 -30.23 -10.58 4.38
C TRP A 608 -31.75 -10.66 4.28
N LYS A 609 -32.43 -9.68 3.65
CA LYS A 609 -33.90 -9.73 3.45
C LYS A 609 -34.35 -10.91 2.58
N LYS A 610 -33.51 -11.38 1.66
CA LYS A 610 -33.76 -12.59 0.85
C LYS A 610 -33.47 -13.90 1.60
N ARG A 611 -32.53 -13.88 2.55
CA ARG A 611 -32.05 -15.06 3.28
C ARG A 611 -32.71 -15.29 4.64
N SER A 612 -33.24 -14.26 5.29
CA SER A 612 -33.79 -14.37 6.64
C SER A 612 -35.09 -15.17 6.68
N VAL A 613 -35.28 -15.91 7.76
CA VAL A 613 -36.47 -16.72 7.99
C VAL A 613 -37.61 -15.85 8.51
N THR A 614 -37.34 -15.00 9.51
CA THR A 614 -38.41 -14.24 10.19
C THR A 614 -38.90 -13.04 9.38
N ALA A 615 -40.15 -12.63 9.65
CA ALA A 615 -40.73 -11.41 9.10
C ALA A 615 -40.19 -10.17 9.82
N GLU A 616 -39.91 -10.29 11.12
CA GLU A 616 -39.31 -9.28 11.98
C GLU A 616 -37.95 -8.81 11.44
N THR A 617 -37.06 -9.71 11.00
CA THR A 617 -35.80 -9.32 10.34
C THR A 617 -36.05 -8.49 9.08
N LYS A 618 -37.00 -8.90 8.22
CA LYS A 618 -37.28 -8.24 6.94
C LYS A 618 -37.84 -6.83 7.14
N ALA A 619 -38.74 -6.68 8.12
CA ALA A 619 -39.27 -5.39 8.52
C ALA A 619 -38.22 -4.52 9.25
N GLY A 620 -37.44 -5.08 10.17
CA GLY A 620 -36.38 -4.38 10.91
C GLY A 620 -35.30 -3.81 10.00
N LEU A 621 -34.75 -4.63 9.09
CA LEU A 621 -33.79 -4.17 8.09
C LEU A 621 -34.39 -3.16 7.10
N SER A 622 -35.71 -3.16 6.91
CA SER A 622 -36.38 -2.14 6.09
C SER A 622 -36.56 -0.82 6.85
N LEU A 623 -36.79 -0.86 8.16
CA LEU A 623 -36.81 0.33 9.01
C LEU A 623 -35.41 0.95 9.14
N VAL A 624 -34.36 0.12 9.30
CA VAL A 624 -32.94 0.55 9.28
C VAL A 624 -32.61 1.30 8.00
N GLN A 625 -32.91 0.72 6.83
CA GLN A 625 -32.59 1.33 5.53
C GLN A 625 -33.30 2.67 5.28
N HIS A 626 -34.39 2.96 5.99
CA HIS A 626 -35.10 4.25 5.93
C HIS A 626 -34.79 5.19 7.12
N GLY A 627 -33.84 4.84 7.99
CA GLY A 627 -33.45 5.66 9.15
C GLY A 627 -34.45 5.65 10.32
N TYR A 628 -35.41 4.72 10.38
CA TYR A 628 -36.38 4.62 11.48
C TYR A 628 -35.83 3.84 12.69
N TRP A 629 -34.67 4.27 13.20
CA TRP A 629 -33.84 3.58 14.19
C TRP A 629 -34.60 3.10 15.44
N GLN A 630 -35.40 3.96 16.07
CA GLN A 630 -36.14 3.63 17.31
C GLN A 630 -37.16 2.49 17.09
N ARG A 631 -37.80 2.45 15.92
CA ARG A 631 -38.76 1.38 15.57
C ARG A 631 -38.02 0.09 15.21
N ALA A 632 -36.91 0.19 14.49
CA ALA A 632 -36.06 -0.96 14.18
C ALA A 632 -35.50 -1.62 15.45
N GLN A 633 -34.91 -0.82 16.35
CA GLN A 633 -34.40 -1.25 17.66
C GLN A 633 -35.48 -1.99 18.47
N SER A 634 -36.68 -1.40 18.57
CA SER A 634 -37.81 -2.01 19.27
C SER A 634 -38.21 -3.36 18.67
N LEU A 635 -38.20 -3.48 17.34
CA LEU A 635 -38.58 -4.70 16.63
C LEU A 635 -37.51 -5.81 16.75
N PHE A 636 -36.22 -5.47 16.66
CA PHE A 636 -35.14 -6.43 16.91
C PHE A 636 -35.15 -6.91 18.36
N TYR A 637 -35.41 -6.03 19.33
CA TYR A 637 -35.56 -6.43 20.73
C TYR A 637 -36.73 -7.40 20.94
N GLN A 638 -37.89 -7.14 20.32
CA GLN A 638 -39.03 -8.07 20.35
C GLN A 638 -38.69 -9.43 19.70
N ALA A 639 -37.91 -9.44 18.61
CA ALA A 639 -37.47 -10.68 17.97
C ALA A 639 -36.54 -11.50 18.89
N MET A 640 -35.57 -10.84 19.55
CA MET A 640 -34.68 -11.48 20.53
C MET A 640 -35.48 -12.06 21.71
N VAL A 641 -36.42 -11.30 22.29
CA VAL A 641 -37.27 -11.79 23.40
C VAL A 641 -38.10 -13.02 22.99
N LYS A 642 -38.73 -13.01 21.80
CA LYS A 642 -39.46 -14.18 21.26
C LYS A 642 -38.55 -15.40 21.07
N ALA A 643 -37.30 -15.21 20.67
CA ALA A 643 -36.34 -16.29 20.52
C ALA A 643 -35.94 -16.90 21.87
N THR A 644 -35.65 -16.07 22.88
CA THR A 644 -35.38 -16.54 24.26
C THR A 644 -36.59 -17.25 24.88
N GLN A 645 -37.81 -16.83 24.54
CA GLN A 645 -39.06 -17.50 24.93
C GLN A 645 -39.37 -18.77 24.13
N GLY A 646 -38.49 -19.19 23.20
CA GLY A 646 -38.64 -20.40 22.41
C GLY A 646 -39.69 -20.35 21.30
N THR A 647 -40.32 -19.19 21.05
CA THR A 647 -41.45 -19.03 20.11
C THR A 647 -41.14 -19.49 18.68
N TYR A 648 -39.87 -19.45 18.27
CA TYR A 648 -39.43 -19.85 16.94
C TYR A 648 -38.99 -21.32 16.81
N ASN A 649 -39.13 -22.17 17.84
CA ASN A 649 -38.84 -23.61 17.80
C ASN A 649 -37.46 -23.98 17.18
N ASN A 650 -36.41 -23.19 17.45
CA ASN A 650 -35.05 -23.34 16.89
C ASN A 650 -34.97 -23.33 15.34
N THR A 651 -35.97 -22.78 14.63
CA THR A 651 -35.96 -22.66 13.16
C THR A 651 -35.09 -21.49 12.65
N VAL A 652 -34.76 -20.53 13.52
CA VAL A 652 -33.97 -19.34 13.18
C VAL A 652 -32.47 -19.65 13.27
N PRO A 653 -31.67 -19.41 12.21
CA PRO A 653 -30.22 -19.60 12.25
C PRO A 653 -29.54 -18.69 13.28
N LYS A 654 -28.48 -19.18 13.93
CA LYS A 654 -27.68 -18.37 14.87
C LYS A 654 -27.18 -17.06 14.23
N ALA A 655 -26.83 -17.09 12.94
CA ALA A 655 -26.39 -15.90 12.21
C ALA A 655 -27.49 -14.82 12.10
N GLU A 656 -28.78 -15.19 12.02
CA GLU A 656 -29.89 -14.23 12.04
C GLU A 656 -30.11 -13.65 13.46
N MET A 657 -29.83 -14.42 14.52
CA MET A 657 -29.85 -13.91 15.90
C MET A 657 -28.72 -12.92 16.16
N CYS A 658 -27.49 -13.22 15.74
CA CYS A 658 -26.36 -12.29 15.85
C CYS A 658 -26.59 -11.01 15.03
N LEU A 659 -27.30 -11.09 13.89
CA LEU A 659 -27.71 -9.91 13.14
C LEU A 659 -28.66 -9.01 13.95
N TRP A 660 -29.58 -9.57 14.76
CA TRP A 660 -30.45 -8.76 15.62
C TRP A 660 -29.66 -8.00 16.68
N GLU A 661 -28.68 -8.65 17.31
CA GLU A 661 -27.78 -8.03 18.29
C GLU A 661 -26.96 -6.89 17.64
N GLU A 662 -26.31 -7.18 16.50
CA GLU A 662 -25.51 -6.20 15.74
C GLU A 662 -26.37 -4.98 15.33
N GLN A 663 -27.55 -5.21 14.75
CA GLN A 663 -28.42 -4.14 14.28
C GLN A 663 -29.08 -3.36 15.43
N TRP A 664 -29.32 -4.00 16.58
CA TRP A 664 -29.79 -3.32 17.79
C TRP A 664 -28.72 -2.38 18.35
N ILE A 665 -27.46 -2.84 18.44
CA ILE A 665 -26.31 -2.02 18.86
C ILE A 665 -26.09 -0.86 17.89
N TYR A 666 -26.18 -1.11 16.58
CA TYR A 666 -26.07 -0.08 15.55
C TYR A 666 -27.17 0.99 15.69
N CYS A 667 -28.43 0.58 15.90
CA CYS A 667 -29.53 1.51 16.15
C CYS A 667 -29.31 2.33 17.43
N ALA A 668 -28.82 1.71 18.52
CA ALA A 668 -28.52 2.41 19.77
C ALA A 668 -27.44 3.50 19.58
N GLY A 669 -26.41 3.20 18.78
CA GLY A 669 -25.38 4.18 18.39
C GLY A 669 -25.93 5.36 17.58
N GLN A 670 -26.77 5.11 16.57
CA GLN A 670 -27.42 6.19 15.81
C GLN A 670 -28.38 7.03 16.67
N LEU A 671 -29.01 6.42 17.68
CA LEU A 671 -29.86 7.09 18.68
C LEU A 671 -29.06 7.76 19.81
N SER A 672 -27.72 7.70 19.79
CA SER A 672 -26.83 8.25 20.83
C SER A 672 -27.12 7.72 22.24
N GLN A 673 -27.57 6.46 22.37
CA GLN A 673 -27.91 5.80 23.64
C GLN A 673 -26.66 5.21 24.33
N TRP A 674 -25.63 6.04 24.51
CA TRP A 674 -24.32 5.60 25.01
C TRP A 674 -24.38 5.04 26.44
N ASP A 675 -25.29 5.55 27.28
CA ASP A 675 -25.49 5.05 28.65
C ASP A 675 -25.79 3.54 28.65
N ALA A 676 -26.78 3.14 27.82
CA ALA A 676 -27.19 1.74 27.67
C ALA A 676 -26.12 0.85 27.02
N LEU A 677 -25.31 1.40 26.11
CA LEU A 677 -24.18 0.69 25.50
C LEU A 677 -23.04 0.45 26.49
N VAL A 678 -22.78 1.39 27.41
CA VAL A 678 -21.81 1.18 28.51
C VAL A 678 -22.30 0.10 29.46
N ASP A 679 -23.56 0.12 29.89
CA ASP A 679 -24.11 -0.91 30.79
C ASP A 679 -24.12 -2.31 30.15
N PHE A 680 -24.51 -2.39 28.87
CA PHE A 680 -24.43 -3.61 28.06
C PHE A 680 -22.97 -4.12 27.97
N GLY A 681 -22.03 -3.23 27.61
CA GLY A 681 -20.62 -3.55 27.51
C GLY A 681 -20.02 -4.03 28.84
N LYS A 682 -20.38 -3.39 29.97
CA LYS A 682 -19.94 -3.76 31.32
C LYS A 682 -20.50 -5.12 31.75
N SER A 683 -21.74 -5.46 31.37
CA SER A 683 -22.37 -6.74 31.76
C SER A 683 -21.92 -7.96 30.96
N ILE A 684 -21.49 -7.78 29.71
CA ILE A 684 -21.03 -8.85 28.80
C ILE A 684 -19.49 -8.91 28.71
N GLU A 685 -18.79 -7.94 29.30
CA GLU A 685 -17.35 -7.70 29.10
C GLU A 685 -16.97 -7.48 27.61
N ASN A 686 -17.84 -6.81 26.85
CA ASN A 686 -17.53 -6.47 25.46
C ASN A 686 -16.61 -5.23 25.40
N TYR A 687 -15.30 -5.50 25.39
CA TYR A 687 -14.26 -4.47 25.38
C TYR A 687 -14.29 -3.55 24.14
N GLU A 688 -14.77 -4.00 22.97
CA GLU A 688 -14.86 -3.16 21.76
C GLU A 688 -15.91 -2.05 21.92
N ILE A 689 -17.10 -2.40 22.39
CA ILE A 689 -18.19 -1.43 22.65
C ILE A 689 -17.79 -0.49 23.79
N LEU A 690 -17.15 -1.01 24.83
CA LEU A 690 -16.65 -0.20 25.95
C LEU A 690 -15.60 0.81 25.50
N LEU A 691 -14.62 0.40 24.69
CA LEU A 691 -13.62 1.30 24.12
C LEU A 691 -14.27 2.42 23.32
N ASP A 692 -15.32 2.15 22.53
CA ASP A 692 -15.99 3.18 21.74
C ASP A 692 -16.99 4.05 22.52
N SER A 693 -17.45 3.62 23.68
CA SER A 693 -18.50 4.31 24.45
C SER A 693 -17.96 5.11 25.65
N LEU A 694 -16.89 4.64 26.30
CA LEU A 694 -16.36 5.24 27.54
C LEU A 694 -15.63 6.58 27.35
N TRP A 695 -15.21 6.94 26.13
CA TRP A 695 -14.70 8.29 25.84
C TRP A 695 -15.82 9.28 25.48
N LYS A 696 -16.97 8.76 25.04
CA LYS A 696 -18.18 9.55 24.72
C LYS A 696 -18.95 9.95 25.97
N LEU A 697 -18.94 9.07 26.97
CA LEU A 697 -19.36 9.33 28.34
C LEU A 697 -18.11 9.21 29.23
N PRO A 698 -17.33 10.28 29.42
CA PRO A 698 -15.93 10.22 29.88
C PRO A 698 -15.74 9.58 31.26
N ASP A 699 -15.60 8.25 31.27
CA ASP A 699 -15.27 7.38 32.42
C ASP A 699 -13.86 6.81 32.20
N TRP A 700 -12.89 7.73 32.15
CA TRP A 700 -11.49 7.44 31.86
C TRP A 700 -10.83 6.53 32.91
N ALA A 701 -11.29 6.61 34.16
CA ALA A 701 -10.83 5.73 35.24
C ALA A 701 -11.21 4.28 34.97
N TYR A 702 -12.48 3.99 34.63
CA TYR A 702 -12.88 2.63 34.27
C TYR A 702 -12.18 2.14 33.01
N MET A 703 -11.98 3.01 32.00
CA MET A 703 -11.22 2.67 30.79
C MET A 703 -9.77 2.25 31.13
N LYS A 704 -9.08 3.01 31.98
CA LYS A 704 -7.69 2.75 32.40
C LYS A 704 -7.54 1.46 33.19
N ASP A 705 -8.40 1.23 34.18
CA ASP A 705 -8.21 0.16 35.16
C ASP A 705 -8.81 -1.18 34.69
N ASN A 706 -9.89 -1.15 33.91
CA ASN A 706 -10.65 -2.35 33.54
C ASN A 706 -10.60 -2.71 32.05
N VAL A 707 -10.43 -1.75 31.15
CA VAL A 707 -10.57 -1.98 29.70
C VAL A 707 -9.20 -2.10 29.02
N ILE A 708 -8.37 -1.07 29.07
CA ILE A 708 -7.05 -1.05 28.39
C ILE A 708 -6.16 -2.27 28.78
N PRO A 709 -6.09 -2.73 30.04
CA PRO A 709 -5.25 -3.88 30.41
C PRO A 709 -5.79 -5.25 29.96
N LYS A 710 -7.09 -5.35 29.64
CA LYS A 710 -7.78 -6.61 29.32
C LYS A 710 -8.19 -6.75 27.85
N ALA A 711 -8.33 -5.63 27.13
CA ALA A 711 -8.82 -5.60 25.76
C ALA A 711 -7.81 -6.22 24.77
N GLN A 712 -8.17 -7.36 24.19
CA GLN A 712 -7.45 -7.98 23.07
C GLN A 712 -8.18 -7.67 21.74
N VAL A 713 -8.09 -6.43 21.28
CA VAL A 713 -8.79 -5.91 20.09
C VAL A 713 -7.82 -5.76 18.91
N GLU A 714 -8.30 -5.98 17.67
CA GLU A 714 -7.53 -5.79 16.43
C GLU A 714 -7.00 -4.34 16.34
N GLU A 715 -5.73 -4.17 15.94
CA GLU A 715 -5.15 -2.84 15.77
C GLU A 715 -5.81 -2.13 14.59
N THR A 716 -6.62 -1.11 14.89
CA THR A 716 -7.33 -0.30 13.90
C THR A 716 -7.02 1.19 14.09
N PRO A 717 -7.16 2.04 13.05
CA PRO A 717 -6.98 3.48 13.20
C PRO A 717 -7.95 4.09 14.23
N LYS A 718 -9.19 3.57 14.32
CA LYS A 718 -10.15 3.93 15.38
C LYS A 718 -9.65 3.58 16.79
N LEU A 719 -9.01 2.43 16.98
CA LEU A 719 -8.38 2.09 18.27
C LEU A 719 -7.21 3.04 18.61
N ARG A 720 -6.37 3.37 17.62
CA ARG A 720 -5.29 4.37 17.80
C ARG A 720 -5.82 5.75 18.13
N LEU A 721 -6.94 6.18 17.53
CA LEU A 721 -7.64 7.41 17.88
C LEU A 721 -8.09 7.42 19.34
N ILE A 722 -8.75 6.35 19.82
CA ILE A 722 -9.18 6.24 21.23
C ILE A 722 -7.98 6.24 22.19
N GLN A 723 -6.88 5.57 21.83
CA GLN A 723 -5.63 5.61 22.60
C GLN A 723 -5.03 7.03 22.64
N ALA A 724 -5.11 7.81 21.56
CA ALA A 724 -4.63 9.18 21.52
C ALA A 724 -5.56 10.15 22.28
N PHE A 725 -6.89 9.96 22.23
CA PHE A 725 -7.82 10.67 23.10
C PHE A 725 -7.48 10.43 24.58
N PHE A 726 -7.21 9.18 24.96
CA PHE A 726 -6.76 8.82 26.31
C PHE A 726 -5.37 9.42 26.66
N ALA A 727 -4.45 9.55 25.71
CA ALA A 727 -3.17 10.22 25.98
C ALA A 727 -3.33 11.74 26.24
N LEU A 728 -4.34 12.38 25.64
CA LEU A 728 -4.59 13.82 25.77
C LEU A 728 -5.57 14.19 26.91
N HIS A 729 -6.40 13.26 27.41
CA HIS A 729 -7.48 13.56 28.37
C HIS A 729 -6.98 14.17 29.70
N ASP A 730 -5.78 13.78 30.15
CA ASP A 730 -5.13 14.26 31.37
C ASP A 730 -4.65 15.73 31.25
N ARG A 731 -4.73 16.34 30.05
CA ARG A 731 -4.33 17.73 29.73
C ARG A 731 -2.86 18.07 30.05
N ASN A 732 -2.04 17.05 30.31
CA ASN A 732 -0.64 17.17 30.70
C ASN A 732 0.29 17.24 29.48
N ALA A 733 1.29 18.13 29.53
CA ALA A 733 2.29 18.29 28.46
C ALA A 733 3.06 17.00 28.12
N ASN A 734 3.19 16.07 29.07
CA ASN A 734 3.85 14.78 28.84
C ASN A 734 3.05 13.87 27.89
N GLY A 735 1.71 13.92 27.93
CA GLY A 735 0.84 13.08 27.09
C GLY A 735 0.83 13.51 25.62
N VAL A 736 1.28 14.73 25.31
CA VAL A 736 1.35 15.27 23.95
C VAL A 736 2.32 14.46 23.07
N GLY A 737 3.52 14.17 23.57
CA GLY A 737 4.52 13.41 22.80
C GLY A 737 4.11 11.95 22.54
N ASP A 738 3.43 11.33 23.51
CA ASP A 738 2.86 9.99 23.34
C ASP A 738 1.70 10.00 22.33
N ALA A 739 0.82 11.00 22.39
CA ALA A 739 -0.29 11.17 21.45
C ALA A 739 0.21 11.36 20.00
N GLU A 740 1.23 12.19 19.77
CA GLU A 740 1.80 12.37 18.41
C GLU A 740 2.38 11.07 17.82
N ASN A 741 3.04 10.24 18.65
CA ASN A 741 3.56 8.93 18.25
C ASN A 741 2.42 7.93 17.94
N ILE A 742 1.36 7.93 18.75
CA ILE A 742 0.16 7.10 18.51
C ILE A 742 -0.58 7.53 17.24
N VAL A 743 -0.73 8.84 17.00
CA VAL A 743 -1.33 9.39 15.78
C VAL A 743 -0.52 9.02 14.54
N GLY A 744 0.82 9.12 14.59
CA GLY A 744 1.70 8.70 13.49
C GLY A 744 1.43 7.25 13.07
N LYS A 745 1.42 6.31 14.03
CA LYS A 745 1.07 4.90 13.78
C LYS A 745 -0.37 4.72 13.30
N GLY A 746 -1.30 5.57 13.76
CA GLY A 746 -2.69 5.60 13.30
C GLY A 746 -2.81 6.00 11.83
N VAL A 747 -1.99 6.95 11.37
CA VAL A 747 -1.90 7.35 9.95
C VAL A 747 -1.31 6.22 9.11
N ASP A 748 -0.22 5.59 9.54
CA ASP A 748 0.39 4.46 8.83
C ASP A 748 -0.61 3.29 8.63
N LEU A 749 -1.35 2.91 9.68
CA LEU A 749 -2.40 1.88 9.61
C LEU A 749 -3.57 2.30 8.72
N ALA A 750 -3.98 3.58 8.74
CA ALA A 750 -5.04 4.08 7.88
C ALA A 750 -4.63 4.08 6.40
N LEU A 751 -3.36 4.37 6.09
CA LEU A 751 -2.78 4.26 4.74
C LEU A 751 -2.67 2.79 4.29
N GLU A 752 -2.30 1.87 5.18
CA GLU A 752 -2.30 0.44 4.86
C GLU A 752 -3.72 -0.05 4.51
N HIS A 753 -4.71 0.27 5.34
CA HIS A 753 -6.11 -0.05 5.08
C HIS A 753 -6.61 0.59 3.77
N TRP A 754 -6.21 1.83 3.47
CA TRP A 754 -6.55 2.47 2.19
C TRP A 754 -6.01 1.70 0.98
N TRP A 755 -4.81 1.14 1.08
CA TRP A 755 -4.17 0.34 0.02
C TRP A 755 -4.73 -1.10 -0.10
N GLN A 756 -5.34 -1.61 0.98
CA GLN A 756 -6.07 -2.89 0.97
C GLN A 756 -7.45 -2.77 0.26
N LEU A 757 -8.04 -1.58 0.17
CA LEU A 757 -9.34 -1.35 -0.48
C LEU A 757 -9.26 -1.28 -2.02
N PRO A 758 -10.38 -1.54 -2.75
CA PRO A 758 -10.42 -1.45 -4.21
C PRO A 758 -10.11 -0.04 -4.73
N GLU A 759 -9.46 0.05 -5.90
CA GLU A 759 -9.09 1.34 -6.49
C GLU A 759 -10.28 2.25 -6.80
N MET A 760 -11.44 1.67 -7.19
CA MET A 760 -12.61 2.40 -7.68
C MET A 760 -13.73 2.60 -6.64
N SER A 761 -13.68 1.98 -5.45
CA SER A 761 -14.75 2.18 -4.45
C SER A 761 -14.53 3.48 -3.66
N VAL A 762 -15.46 4.42 -3.83
CA VAL A 762 -15.51 5.66 -3.04
C VAL A 762 -16.17 5.39 -1.68
N HIS A 763 -17.28 4.64 -1.65
CA HIS A 763 -18.05 4.39 -0.43
C HIS A 763 -17.27 3.62 0.65
N ALA A 764 -16.44 2.64 0.27
CA ALA A 764 -15.56 1.93 1.19
C ALA A 764 -14.52 2.83 1.88
N ARG A 765 -14.16 3.96 1.26
CA ARG A 765 -13.14 4.89 1.75
C ARG A 765 -13.69 6.01 2.62
N VAL A 766 -15.00 6.28 2.59
CA VAL A 766 -15.63 7.34 3.39
C VAL A 766 -15.32 7.21 4.89
N PRO A 767 -15.39 6.02 5.53
CA PRO A 767 -15.02 5.86 6.94
C PRO A 767 -13.54 6.18 7.22
N LEU A 768 -12.63 5.93 6.27
CA LEU A 768 -11.21 6.30 6.41
C LEU A 768 -10.99 7.81 6.26
N LEU A 769 -11.71 8.48 5.34
CA LEU A 769 -11.68 9.94 5.22
C LEU A 769 -12.14 10.63 6.51
N GLN A 770 -13.19 10.11 7.14
CA GLN A 770 -13.68 10.59 8.44
C GLN A 770 -12.65 10.36 9.56
N GLN A 771 -11.97 9.21 9.58
CA GLN A 771 -10.88 8.91 10.52
C GLN A 771 -9.63 9.78 10.27
N PHE A 772 -9.28 10.11 9.02
CA PHE A 772 -8.19 11.03 8.71
C PHE A 772 -8.48 12.44 9.24
N GLN A 773 -9.72 12.93 9.14
CA GLN A 773 -10.11 14.20 9.78
C GLN A 773 -9.93 14.13 11.30
N GLN A 774 -10.36 13.04 11.95
CA GLN A 774 -10.20 12.86 13.39
C GLN A 774 -8.71 12.81 13.81
N LEU A 775 -7.85 12.13 13.06
CA LEU A 775 -6.40 12.05 13.34
C LEU A 775 -5.74 13.44 13.26
N VAL A 776 -6.13 14.25 12.28
CA VAL A 776 -5.70 15.65 12.17
C VAL A 776 -6.23 16.49 13.34
N GLU A 777 -7.48 16.30 13.76
CA GLU A 777 -8.06 17.03 14.90
C GLU A 777 -7.41 16.65 16.24
N VAL A 778 -6.94 15.41 16.41
CA VAL A 778 -6.13 15.01 17.57
C VAL A 778 -4.76 15.70 17.57
N GLN A 779 -4.11 15.81 16.40
CA GLN A 779 -2.84 16.54 16.29
C GLN A 779 -3.00 18.05 16.55
N GLU A 780 -4.10 18.64 16.08
CA GLU A 780 -4.45 20.04 16.38
C GLU A 780 -4.82 20.22 17.88
N SER A 781 -5.50 19.24 18.48
CA SER A 781 -5.82 19.22 19.92
C SER A 781 -4.55 19.22 20.80
N ALA A 782 -3.54 18.47 20.40
CA ALA A 782 -2.23 18.48 21.05
C ALA A 782 -1.58 19.89 21.03
N ARG A 783 -1.68 20.62 19.90
CA ARG A 783 -1.20 22.01 19.80
C ARG A 783 -1.99 22.97 20.70
N ILE A 784 -3.32 22.85 20.75
CA ILE A 784 -4.17 23.64 21.67
C ILE A 784 -3.70 23.49 23.13
N LEU A 785 -3.39 22.26 23.58
CA LEU A 785 -2.90 22.02 24.94
C LEU A 785 -1.50 22.61 25.17
N VAL A 786 -0.62 22.57 24.18
CA VAL A 786 0.71 23.20 24.24
C VAL A 786 0.60 24.73 24.35
N ASP A 787 -0.28 25.37 23.57
CA ASP A 787 -0.54 26.82 23.63
C ASP A 787 -1.10 27.24 25.00
N ILE A 788 -2.07 26.50 25.53
CA ILE A 788 -2.62 26.70 26.88
C ILE A 788 -1.50 26.58 27.93
N ALA A 789 -0.69 25.52 27.86
CA ALA A 789 0.40 25.28 28.81
C ALA A 789 1.51 26.35 28.72
N ASN A 790 1.76 26.92 27.55
CA ASN A 790 2.73 27.99 27.36
C ASN A 790 2.18 29.35 27.83
N GLY A 791 0.92 29.67 27.53
CA GLY A 791 0.26 30.88 28.01
C GLY A 791 0.17 30.94 29.54
N ASN A 792 -0.14 29.81 30.20
CA ASN A 792 -0.21 29.73 31.66
C ASN A 792 1.16 29.94 32.35
N LYS A 793 2.29 29.64 31.69
CA LYS A 793 3.64 29.94 32.22
C LYS A 793 3.96 31.44 32.16
N LEU A 794 3.35 32.17 31.22
CA LEU A 794 3.65 33.58 30.96
C LEU A 794 2.76 34.54 31.76
N SER A 795 1.55 34.13 32.15
CA SER A 795 0.64 34.97 32.96
C SER A 795 1.21 35.36 34.33
N GLY A 796 2.12 34.54 34.89
CA GLY A 796 2.78 34.81 36.18
C GLY A 796 3.80 35.97 36.18
N ASN A 797 4.23 36.47 35.02
CA ASN A 797 5.26 37.52 34.89
C ASN A 797 4.88 38.57 33.81
N ALA A 798 3.65 39.06 33.83
CA ALA A 798 3.13 39.98 32.82
C ALA A 798 3.76 41.39 32.91
N VAL A 799 4.78 41.65 32.07
CA VAL A 799 5.09 43.02 31.63
C VAL A 799 3.96 43.50 30.70
N VAL A 800 3.40 44.67 31.01
CA VAL A 800 2.28 45.27 30.27
C VAL A 800 2.70 45.57 28.82
N GLY A 801 2.07 44.92 27.82
CA GLY A 801 2.25 45.32 26.43
C GLY A 801 1.73 44.40 25.32
N VAL A 802 1.83 43.06 25.43
CA VAL A 802 1.62 42.16 24.27
C VAL A 802 0.68 40.96 24.53
N PRO A 803 -0.63 41.14 24.80
CA PRO A 803 -1.58 40.02 24.97
C PRO A 803 -2.13 39.46 23.64
N GLY A 804 -1.95 40.15 22.51
CA GLY A 804 -2.71 39.91 21.28
C GLY A 804 -2.39 38.59 20.56
N ASN A 805 -1.11 38.21 20.49
CA ASN A 805 -0.63 37.08 19.67
C ASN A 805 -0.44 35.76 20.42
N LEU A 806 -0.63 35.72 21.75
CA LEU A 806 -0.24 34.55 22.55
C LEU A 806 -1.09 33.30 22.33
N TYR A 807 -2.28 33.47 21.75
CA TYR A 807 -3.26 32.42 21.45
C TYR A 807 -3.81 32.60 20.02
N ALA A 808 -2.96 33.01 19.07
CA ALA A 808 -3.36 33.17 17.67
C ALA A 808 -3.68 31.81 17.03
N ASP A 809 -2.72 30.90 17.04
CA ASP A 809 -2.83 29.55 16.48
C ASP A 809 -4.04 28.78 17.06
N LEU A 810 -4.25 28.83 18.38
CA LEU A 810 -5.46 28.31 19.03
C LEU A 810 -6.76 28.84 18.40
N LYS A 811 -6.89 30.17 18.21
CA LYS A 811 -8.10 30.75 17.61
C LYS A 811 -8.29 30.29 16.16
N ASP A 812 -7.21 30.29 15.38
CA ASP A 812 -7.22 29.86 13.97
C ASP A 812 -7.64 28.39 13.84
N ILE A 813 -7.23 27.53 14.78
CA ILE A 813 -7.69 26.14 14.85
C ILE A 813 -9.20 26.08 15.15
N LEU A 814 -9.71 26.84 16.13
CA LEU A 814 -11.15 26.82 16.46
C LEU A 814 -12.02 27.37 15.31
N GLU A 815 -11.56 28.40 14.59
CA GLU A 815 -12.23 28.88 13.37
C GLU A 815 -12.18 27.84 12.24
N THR A 816 -11.05 27.15 12.07
CA THR A 816 -10.91 26.03 11.12
C THR A 816 -11.86 24.88 11.45
N TRP A 817 -12.03 24.53 12.73
CA TRP A 817 -12.97 23.50 13.18
C TRP A 817 -14.43 23.86 12.86
N ARG A 818 -14.83 25.15 12.96
CA ARG A 818 -16.18 25.60 12.56
C ARG A 818 -16.44 25.40 11.06
N LEU A 819 -15.41 25.50 10.22
CA LEU A 819 -15.52 25.33 8.76
C LEU A 819 -15.40 23.87 8.33
N ARG A 820 -14.58 23.07 9.01
CA ARG A 820 -14.36 21.64 8.71
C ARG A 820 -15.39 20.77 9.45
N THR A 821 -16.58 20.64 8.89
CA THR A 821 -17.64 19.72 9.38
C THR A 821 -17.96 18.61 8.38
N PRO A 822 -18.52 17.47 8.82
CA PRO A 822 -19.10 16.47 7.93
C PRO A 822 -20.26 17.02 7.10
N ASN A 823 -20.78 16.20 6.18
CA ASN A 823 -21.93 16.56 5.35
C ASN A 823 -23.25 16.35 6.10
N GLU A 824 -24.32 17.07 5.73
CA GLU A 824 -25.64 16.93 6.40
C GLU A 824 -26.24 15.52 6.29
N TRP A 825 -25.79 14.73 5.30
CA TRP A 825 -26.20 13.33 5.06
C TRP A 825 -25.29 12.27 5.69
N ASP A 826 -24.15 12.65 6.29
CA ASP A 826 -23.32 11.69 7.02
C ASP A 826 -24.02 11.20 8.29
N ASN A 827 -23.81 9.93 8.65
CA ASN A 827 -24.50 9.28 9.78
C ASN A 827 -24.35 10.05 11.10
N MET A 828 -25.39 10.02 11.94
CA MET A 828 -25.43 10.71 13.22
C MET A 828 -24.25 10.33 14.12
N SER A 829 -23.80 9.07 14.08
CA SER A 829 -22.60 8.61 14.81
C SER A 829 -21.32 9.35 14.41
N VAL A 830 -21.13 9.71 13.14
CA VAL A 830 -19.94 10.43 12.66
C VAL A 830 -19.93 11.88 13.18
N TRP A 831 -21.11 12.52 13.14
CA TRP A 831 -21.30 13.84 13.75
C TRP A 831 -21.10 13.80 15.26
N TYR A 832 -21.62 12.78 15.95
CA TYR A 832 -21.44 12.62 17.38
C TYR A 832 -19.96 12.43 17.74
N ASP A 833 -19.26 11.50 17.08
CA ASP A 833 -17.86 11.19 17.36
C ASP A 833 -16.98 12.45 17.25
N LEU A 834 -17.10 13.19 16.15
CA LEU A 834 -16.31 14.39 15.91
C LEU A 834 -16.63 15.50 16.93
N LEU A 835 -17.91 15.82 17.09
CA LEU A 835 -18.30 16.97 17.91
C LEU A 835 -18.17 16.66 19.42
N GLN A 836 -18.23 15.40 19.85
CA GLN A 836 -17.97 15.04 21.25
C GLN A 836 -16.49 15.17 21.62
N TRP A 837 -15.54 14.80 20.74
CA TRP A 837 -14.12 15.09 21.00
C TRP A 837 -13.86 16.60 21.13
N ARG A 838 -14.47 17.40 20.25
CA ARG A 838 -14.38 18.88 20.34
C ARG A 838 -14.97 19.42 21.64
N ASN A 839 -16.05 18.84 22.18
CA ASN A 839 -16.60 19.26 23.47
C ASN A 839 -15.59 19.11 24.61
N GLU A 840 -14.82 18.02 24.65
CA GLU A 840 -13.78 17.82 25.68
C GLU A 840 -12.63 18.83 25.53
N MET A 841 -12.24 19.14 24.29
CA MET A 841 -11.26 20.18 24.01
C MET A 841 -11.77 21.58 24.39
N TYR A 842 -13.05 21.90 24.12
CA TYR A 842 -13.65 23.15 24.57
C TYR A 842 -13.79 23.23 26.09
N ASN A 843 -14.05 22.11 26.79
CA ASN A 843 -14.01 22.07 28.26
C ASN A 843 -12.61 22.45 28.76
N ALA A 844 -11.54 21.92 28.15
CA ALA A 844 -10.17 22.28 28.50
C ALA A 844 -9.84 23.77 28.26
N VAL A 845 -10.33 24.35 27.15
CA VAL A 845 -10.21 25.80 26.87
C VAL A 845 -10.99 26.65 27.88
N ILE A 846 -12.22 26.25 28.23
CA ILE A 846 -13.05 26.93 29.25
C ILE A 846 -12.35 26.94 30.61
N ASP A 847 -11.85 25.78 31.05
CA ASP A 847 -11.17 25.65 32.33
C ASP A 847 -9.88 26.49 32.39
N ALA A 848 -9.12 26.54 31.28
CA ALA A 848 -7.92 27.37 31.17
C ALA A 848 -8.22 28.88 31.14
N PHE A 849 -9.30 29.31 30.49
CA PHE A 849 -9.61 30.74 30.35
C PHE A 849 -10.55 31.31 31.41
N LYS A 850 -10.94 30.51 32.40
CA LYS A 850 -11.82 30.89 33.52
C LYS A 850 -11.35 32.14 34.28
N GLU A 851 -10.05 32.30 34.48
CA GLU A 851 -9.47 33.46 35.20
C GLU A 851 -9.46 34.76 34.37
N PHE A 852 -9.63 34.68 33.04
CA PHE A 852 -9.61 35.85 32.16
C PHE A 852 -10.92 36.64 32.14
N SER A 853 -11.92 36.25 32.95
CA SER A 853 -13.25 36.89 33.01
C SER A 853 -13.19 38.42 33.20
N THR A 854 -12.22 38.93 33.98
CA THR A 854 -12.02 40.37 34.22
C THR A 854 -10.96 41.01 33.32
N THR A 855 -9.93 40.26 32.91
CA THR A 855 -8.77 40.80 32.16
C THR A 855 -8.93 40.74 30.66
N ASN A 856 -9.61 39.71 30.13
CA ASN A 856 -9.95 39.57 28.72
C ASN A 856 -11.27 38.78 28.54
N PRO A 857 -12.43 39.47 28.62
CA PRO A 857 -13.73 38.83 28.46
C PRO A 857 -13.91 38.09 27.13
N GLN A 858 -13.25 38.53 26.05
CA GLN A 858 -13.36 37.85 24.75
C GLN A 858 -12.71 36.46 24.76
N LEU A 859 -11.55 36.30 25.40
CA LEU A 859 -10.92 34.99 25.58
C LEU A 859 -11.74 34.10 26.52
N HIS A 860 -12.22 34.65 27.64
CA HIS A 860 -13.08 33.92 28.57
C HIS A 860 -14.34 33.37 27.89
N HIS A 861 -14.99 34.15 27.01
CA HIS A 861 -16.20 33.71 26.30
C HIS A 861 -15.94 32.79 25.09
N LEU A 862 -14.71 32.66 24.60
CA LEU A 862 -14.38 31.90 23.39
C LEU A 862 -14.82 30.42 23.50
N GLY A 863 -14.31 29.70 24.51
CA GLY A 863 -14.63 28.28 24.70
C GLY A 863 -16.13 28.02 24.95
N TYR A 864 -16.82 28.90 25.69
CA TYR A 864 -18.27 28.81 25.90
C TYR A 864 -19.05 28.96 24.58
N ARG A 865 -18.65 29.93 23.75
CA ARG A 865 -19.26 30.22 22.45
C ARG A 865 -19.07 29.06 21.47
N ASP A 866 -17.85 28.52 21.37
CA ASP A 866 -17.55 27.42 20.46
C ASP A 866 -18.22 26.11 20.90
N LYS A 867 -18.24 25.80 22.20
CA LYS A 867 -19.00 24.66 22.73
C LYS A 867 -20.51 24.79 22.46
N ALA A 868 -21.08 25.97 22.68
CA ALA A 868 -22.51 26.19 22.43
C ALA A 868 -22.88 26.03 20.94
N TRP A 869 -22.05 26.58 20.04
CA TRP A 869 -22.20 26.38 18.59
C TRP A 869 -22.12 24.90 18.20
N ASN A 870 -21.18 24.16 18.79
CA ASN A 870 -20.94 22.74 18.55
C ASN A 870 -22.15 21.87 18.93
N VAL A 871 -22.71 22.09 20.13
CA VAL A 871 -23.92 21.41 20.61
C VAL A 871 -25.15 21.79 19.77
N ASN A 872 -25.31 23.07 19.43
CA ASN A 872 -26.38 23.54 18.54
C ASN A 872 -26.30 22.92 17.14
N LYS A 873 -25.10 22.79 16.57
CA LYS A 873 -24.91 22.17 15.26
C LYS A 873 -25.26 20.68 15.28
N LEU A 874 -24.84 19.94 16.32
CA LEU A 874 -25.18 18.52 16.50
C LEU A 874 -26.70 18.32 16.61
N ALA A 875 -27.38 19.13 17.43
CA ALA A 875 -28.83 19.11 17.58
C ALA A 875 -29.57 19.45 16.26
N HIS A 876 -29.08 20.45 15.52
CA HIS A 876 -29.64 20.81 14.21
C HIS A 876 -29.58 19.65 13.22
N ILE A 877 -28.47 18.90 13.18
CA ILE A 877 -28.31 17.71 12.32
C ILE A 877 -29.25 16.58 12.78
N ALA A 878 -29.33 16.29 14.09
CA ALA A 878 -30.28 15.31 14.62
C ALA A 878 -31.74 15.63 14.19
N ARG A 879 -32.19 16.88 14.34
CA ARG A 879 -33.53 17.30 13.88
C ARG A 879 -33.68 17.21 12.35
N LYS A 880 -32.63 17.49 11.57
CA LYS A 880 -32.62 17.34 10.09
C LYS A 880 -32.75 15.91 9.63
N GLN A 881 -32.18 14.96 10.37
CA GLN A 881 -32.26 13.51 10.12
C GLN A 881 -33.52 12.87 10.72
N GLY A 882 -34.43 13.67 11.32
CA GLY A 882 -35.70 13.20 11.91
C GLY A 882 -35.57 12.63 13.33
N LEU A 883 -34.41 12.76 13.97
CA LEU A 883 -34.11 12.24 15.31
C LEU A 883 -34.48 13.29 16.39
N TYR A 884 -35.79 13.49 16.57
CA TYR A 884 -36.33 14.53 17.45
C TYR A 884 -35.98 14.32 18.92
N ASP A 885 -36.18 13.12 19.47
CA ASP A 885 -35.85 12.79 20.87
C ASP A 885 -34.36 13.04 21.17
N VAL A 886 -33.49 12.65 20.24
CA VAL A 886 -32.03 12.84 20.32
C VAL A 886 -31.67 14.33 20.30
N CYS A 887 -32.34 15.12 19.46
CA CYS A 887 -32.16 16.58 19.42
C CYS A 887 -32.50 17.25 20.76
N VAL A 888 -33.59 16.86 21.43
CA VAL A 888 -33.94 17.41 22.76
C VAL A 888 -32.88 17.01 23.78
N MET A 889 -32.52 15.72 23.83
CA MET A 889 -31.50 15.20 24.75
C MET A 889 -30.16 15.93 24.62
N ILE A 890 -29.69 16.20 23.40
CA ILE A 890 -28.45 16.95 23.13
C ILE A 890 -28.53 18.37 23.73
N LEU A 891 -29.62 19.09 23.46
CA LEU A 891 -29.80 20.47 23.90
C LEU A 891 -29.97 20.62 25.41
N GLU A 892 -30.43 19.57 26.10
CA GLU A 892 -30.57 19.54 27.55
C GLU A 892 -29.26 19.12 28.24
N LYS A 893 -28.64 18.00 27.83
CA LYS A 893 -27.49 17.40 28.54
C LYS A 893 -26.13 18.01 28.18
N MET A 894 -25.83 18.31 26.91
CA MET A 894 -24.43 18.45 26.46
C MET A 894 -23.78 19.83 26.73
N TYR A 895 -24.56 20.84 27.14
CA TYR A 895 -24.02 22.17 27.44
C TYR A 895 -23.09 22.18 28.68
N GLY A 896 -23.52 21.52 29.77
CA GLY A 896 -22.80 21.45 31.05
C GLY A 896 -22.69 22.77 31.83
N HIS A 897 -23.15 23.90 31.29
CA HIS A 897 -22.98 25.24 31.86
C HIS A 897 -24.23 26.11 31.62
N SER A 898 -24.42 27.13 32.48
CA SER A 898 -25.50 28.12 32.35
C SER A 898 -25.10 29.36 31.52
N THR A 899 -23.81 29.68 31.41
CA THR A 899 -23.29 30.80 30.63
C THR A 899 -23.42 30.53 29.13
N MET A 900 -24.11 31.40 28.38
CA MET A 900 -24.30 31.24 26.94
C MET A 900 -24.45 32.60 26.22
N GLU A 901 -23.87 32.72 25.03
CA GLU A 901 -24.02 33.91 24.17
C GLU A 901 -25.48 34.04 23.68
N VAL A 902 -26.00 35.27 23.58
CA VAL A 902 -27.37 35.56 23.10
C VAL A 902 -27.66 34.93 21.72
N GLN A 903 -26.67 34.85 20.83
CA GLN A 903 -26.82 34.21 19.52
C GLN A 903 -27.04 32.69 19.64
N GLU A 904 -26.28 32.02 20.50
CA GLU A 904 -26.37 30.57 20.68
C GLU A 904 -27.59 30.17 21.54
N ALA A 905 -27.98 31.01 22.50
CA ALA A 905 -29.22 30.88 23.24
C ALA A 905 -30.45 30.93 22.32
N PHE A 906 -30.45 31.84 21.34
CA PHE A 906 -31.48 31.91 20.31
C PHE A 906 -31.51 30.65 19.45
N VAL A 907 -30.35 30.13 19.01
CA VAL A 907 -30.30 28.90 18.20
C VAL A 907 -30.80 27.69 19.00
N LYS A 908 -30.43 27.56 20.28
CA LYS A 908 -30.95 26.52 21.18
C LYS A 908 -32.48 26.51 21.23
N ILE A 909 -33.07 27.66 21.58
CA ILE A 909 -34.54 27.80 21.70
C ILE A 909 -35.22 27.51 20.36
N LYS A 910 -34.64 28.01 19.25
CA LYS A 910 -35.16 27.83 17.90
C LYS A 910 -35.13 26.38 17.41
N GLU A 911 -34.06 25.64 17.70
CA GLU A 911 -33.99 24.21 17.33
C GLU A 911 -34.91 23.38 18.25
N GLN A 912 -34.91 23.62 19.56
CA GLN A 912 -35.81 22.94 20.50
C GLN A 912 -37.29 23.17 20.16
N ALA A 913 -37.69 24.41 19.87
CA ALA A 913 -39.04 24.74 19.44
C ALA A 913 -39.43 24.06 18.12
N LYS A 914 -38.52 24.00 17.13
CA LYS A 914 -38.76 23.30 15.86
C LYS A 914 -38.83 21.78 16.01
N THR A 915 -38.15 21.23 17.01
CA THR A 915 -38.25 19.80 17.35
C THR A 915 -39.62 19.49 17.94
N TYR A 916 -40.07 20.23 18.96
CA TYR A 916 -41.41 20.05 19.53
C TYR A 916 -42.55 20.30 18.52
N LEU A 917 -42.34 21.19 17.54
CA LEU A 917 -43.31 21.43 16.46
C LEU A 917 -43.56 20.19 15.59
N GLU A 918 -42.57 19.30 15.43
CA GLU A 918 -42.69 18.06 14.64
C GLU A 918 -42.99 16.81 15.49
N MET A 919 -42.77 16.87 16.80
CA MET A 919 -43.12 15.79 17.74
C MET A 919 -44.63 15.71 17.95
N LYS A 920 -45.17 14.48 17.93
CA LYS A 920 -46.60 14.23 18.15
C LYS A 920 -46.93 14.32 19.64
N GLY A 921 -47.78 15.29 20.01
CA GLY A 921 -48.27 15.50 21.39
C GLY A 921 -47.58 16.64 22.14
N GLU A 922 -46.40 17.07 21.70
CA GLU A 922 -45.55 18.07 22.39
C GLU A 922 -45.78 19.52 21.91
N LEU A 923 -46.92 19.81 21.27
CA LEU A 923 -47.21 21.16 20.77
C LEU A 923 -47.38 22.17 21.91
N THR A 924 -48.03 21.75 23.01
CA THR A 924 -48.29 22.61 24.17
C THR A 924 -47.01 22.91 24.97
N THR A 925 -46.11 21.93 25.10
CA THR A 925 -44.81 22.10 25.77
C THR A 925 -43.90 23.04 24.96
N GLY A 926 -43.86 22.89 23.63
CA GLY A 926 -43.18 23.82 22.73
C GLY A 926 -43.73 25.25 22.77
N LEU A 927 -45.06 25.43 22.82
CA LEU A 927 -45.68 26.75 22.95
C LEU A 927 -45.37 27.41 24.31
N ASN A 928 -45.36 26.63 25.39
CA ASN A 928 -45.00 27.11 26.73
C ASN A 928 -43.53 27.54 26.82
N LEU A 929 -42.60 26.81 26.18
CA LEU A 929 -41.19 27.20 26.05
C LEU A 929 -41.06 28.60 25.41
N ILE A 930 -41.80 28.87 24.34
CA ILE A 930 -41.80 30.17 23.66
C ILE A 930 -42.40 31.27 24.55
N ASN A 931 -43.53 31.02 25.19
CA ASN A 931 -44.18 32.01 26.05
C ASN A 931 -43.35 32.37 27.29
N ASN A 932 -42.59 31.41 27.83
CA ASN A 932 -41.72 31.61 29.00
C ASN A 932 -40.34 32.20 28.62
N THR A 933 -40.02 32.32 27.34
CA THR A 933 -38.76 32.92 26.89
C THR A 933 -38.80 34.44 27.06
N ASN A 934 -37.93 35.01 27.91
CA ASN A 934 -37.80 36.46 27.98
C ASN A 934 -37.23 37.01 26.67
N LEU A 935 -38.11 37.68 25.90
CA LEU A 935 -37.76 38.22 24.59
C LEU A 935 -36.79 39.40 24.67
N GLU A 936 -36.74 40.17 25.77
CA GLU A 936 -36.06 41.48 25.83
C GLU A 936 -34.59 41.43 25.39
N TYR A 937 -33.86 40.40 25.85
CA TYR A 937 -32.44 40.16 25.55
C TYR A 937 -32.11 39.95 24.07
N PHE A 938 -33.10 39.61 23.23
CA PHE A 938 -32.85 39.25 21.83
C PHE A 938 -32.88 40.46 20.87
N PRO A 939 -32.02 40.47 19.83
CA PRO A 939 -32.16 41.39 18.70
C PRO A 939 -33.54 41.28 18.03
N VAL A 940 -34.02 42.37 17.41
CA VAL A 940 -35.36 42.46 16.78
C VAL A 940 -35.60 41.34 15.76
N LYS A 941 -34.58 40.95 14.99
CA LYS A 941 -34.63 39.81 14.05
C LYS A 941 -34.94 38.48 14.73
N HIS A 942 -34.37 38.22 15.91
CA HIS A 942 -34.60 36.99 16.67
C HIS A 942 -35.98 37.00 17.35
N LYS A 943 -36.41 38.14 17.89
CA LYS A 943 -37.78 38.36 18.37
C LYS A 943 -38.81 38.02 17.29
N ALA A 944 -38.61 38.53 16.08
CA ALA A 944 -39.46 38.24 14.93
C ALA A 944 -39.48 36.75 14.53
N GLU A 945 -38.33 36.06 14.50
CA GLU A 945 -38.33 34.61 14.18
C GLU A 945 -39.01 33.78 15.29
N ILE A 946 -38.89 34.15 16.58
CA ILE A 946 -39.63 33.48 17.67
C ILE A 946 -41.14 33.72 17.53
N CYS A 947 -41.58 34.94 17.23
CA CYS A 947 -43.00 35.24 16.97
C CYS A 947 -43.55 34.46 15.76
N CYS A 948 -42.73 34.25 14.73
CA CYS A 948 -43.11 33.40 13.60
C CYS A 948 -43.32 31.94 14.02
N ILE A 949 -42.38 31.36 14.78
CA ILE A 949 -42.50 29.98 15.26
C ILE A 949 -43.71 29.83 16.21
N LYS A 950 -44.03 30.87 17.00
CA LYS A 950 -45.29 30.93 17.78
C LYS A 950 -46.51 30.81 16.87
N GLY A 951 -46.53 31.52 15.74
CA GLY A 951 -47.56 31.36 14.71
C GLY A 951 -47.65 29.92 14.21
N ASP A 952 -46.52 29.29 13.88
CA ASP A 952 -46.49 27.90 13.40
C ASP A 952 -47.08 26.90 14.43
N PHE A 953 -46.87 27.11 15.74
CA PHE A 953 -47.52 26.33 16.80
C PHE A 953 -49.03 26.56 16.88
N LEU A 954 -49.49 27.81 16.81
CA LEU A 954 -50.92 28.15 16.89
C LEU A 954 -51.69 27.57 15.69
N VAL A 955 -51.09 27.58 14.49
CA VAL A 955 -51.64 26.88 13.31
C VAL A 955 -51.80 25.38 13.58
N LYS A 956 -50.78 24.69 14.11
CA LYS A 956 -50.88 23.24 14.42
C LYS A 956 -51.83 22.92 15.59
N LEU A 957 -52.20 23.92 16.39
CA LEU A 957 -53.20 23.82 17.48
C LEU A 957 -54.62 24.26 17.05
N ASN A 958 -54.83 24.58 15.76
CA ASN A 958 -56.07 25.11 15.18
C ASN A 958 -56.52 26.49 15.75
N ASP A 959 -55.62 27.28 16.35
CA ASP A 959 -55.88 28.68 16.71
C ASP A 959 -55.51 29.61 15.54
N SER A 960 -56.46 29.77 14.61
CA SER A 960 -56.27 30.58 13.40
C SER A 960 -56.16 32.09 13.67
N GLU A 961 -56.94 32.64 14.60
CA GLU A 961 -56.88 34.08 14.91
C GLU A 961 -55.56 34.45 15.60
N GLY A 962 -55.15 33.66 16.60
CA GLY A 962 -53.87 33.83 17.28
C GLY A 962 -52.68 33.66 16.33
N ALA A 963 -52.75 32.70 15.39
CA ALA A 963 -51.73 32.51 14.37
C ALA A 963 -51.56 33.75 13.47
N ASN A 964 -52.66 34.31 12.94
CA ASN A 964 -52.58 35.50 12.07
C ASN A 964 -51.97 36.70 12.79
N VAL A 965 -52.36 36.94 14.05
CA VAL A 965 -51.78 38.01 14.88
C VAL A 965 -50.28 37.76 15.14
N ALA A 966 -49.87 36.53 15.41
CA ALA A 966 -48.46 36.17 15.63
C ALA A 966 -47.59 36.39 14.39
N TYR A 967 -48.05 35.99 13.20
CA TYR A 967 -47.34 36.23 11.94
C TYR A 967 -47.29 37.72 11.57
N SER A 968 -48.41 38.44 11.68
CA SER A 968 -48.48 39.88 11.43
C SER A 968 -47.52 40.66 12.33
N ASN A 969 -47.46 40.31 13.63
CA ASN A 969 -46.50 40.87 14.58
C ASN A 969 -45.05 40.56 14.19
N ALA A 970 -44.73 39.29 13.87
CA ALA A 970 -43.39 38.88 13.44
C ALA A 970 -42.87 39.69 12.24
N ILE A 971 -43.71 39.89 11.22
CA ILE A 971 -43.36 40.66 10.02
C ILE A 971 -43.32 42.17 10.28
N THR A 972 -44.17 42.68 11.17
CA THR A 972 -44.13 44.09 11.60
C THR A 972 -42.83 44.41 12.35
N LEU A 973 -42.37 43.50 13.21
CA LEU A 973 -41.08 43.61 13.91
C LEU A 973 -39.88 43.56 12.96
N PHE A 974 -39.85 42.62 12.00
CA PHE A 974 -38.75 42.50 11.05
C PHE A 974 -39.20 42.07 9.66
N LYS A 975 -39.45 43.06 8.79
CA LYS A 975 -39.92 42.86 7.40
C LYS A 975 -38.97 42.01 6.53
N ASN A 976 -37.68 42.01 6.82
CA ASN A 976 -36.67 41.25 6.06
C ASN A 976 -36.54 39.79 6.57
N LEU A 977 -37.66 39.13 6.88
CA LEU A 977 -37.73 37.75 7.36
C LEU A 977 -38.33 36.82 6.27
N PRO A 978 -37.53 36.28 5.34
CA PRO A 978 -38.05 35.54 4.17
C PRO A 978 -38.93 34.35 4.57
N LYS A 979 -38.50 33.58 5.58
CA LYS A 979 -39.25 32.40 6.06
C LYS A 979 -40.57 32.76 6.75
N GLY A 980 -40.63 33.91 7.44
CA GLY A 980 -41.85 34.38 8.09
C GLY A 980 -42.94 34.75 7.09
N TRP A 981 -42.55 35.40 5.99
CA TRP A 981 -43.47 35.67 4.87
C TRP A 981 -43.99 34.37 4.25
N ILE A 982 -43.16 33.33 4.12
CA ILE A 982 -43.60 32.03 3.62
C ILE A 982 -44.54 31.32 4.60
N SER A 983 -44.26 31.28 5.90
CA SER A 983 -45.18 30.69 6.89
C SER A 983 -46.52 31.42 6.90
N TRP A 984 -46.53 32.76 6.88
CA TRP A 984 -47.77 33.54 6.83
C TRP A 984 -48.52 33.30 5.52
N GLY A 985 -47.83 33.23 4.38
CA GLY A 985 -48.44 32.91 3.09
C GLY A 985 -49.03 31.50 3.02
N ASN A 986 -48.38 30.50 3.65
CA ASN A 986 -48.92 29.15 3.80
C ASN A 986 -50.19 29.13 4.67
N TYR A 987 -50.20 29.91 5.77
CA TYR A 987 -51.39 30.10 6.61
C TYR A 987 -52.52 30.77 5.82
N CYS A 988 -52.26 31.82 5.05
CA CYS A 988 -53.27 32.47 4.22
C CYS A 988 -53.80 31.54 3.10
N ASP A 989 -52.95 30.71 2.49
CA ASP A 989 -53.36 29.67 1.51
C ASP A 989 -54.12 28.50 2.17
N MET A 990 -54.02 28.31 3.49
CA MET A 990 -54.86 27.39 4.26
C MET A 990 -56.20 28.04 4.59
N ALA A 991 -56.18 29.24 5.20
CA ALA A 991 -57.36 30.02 5.52
C ALA A 991 -58.25 30.28 4.30
N TYR A 992 -57.66 30.51 3.11
CA TYR A 992 -58.42 30.61 1.86
C TYR A 992 -59.13 29.31 1.46
N LYS A 993 -58.51 28.13 1.66
CA LYS A 993 -59.15 26.84 1.35
C LYS A 993 -60.33 26.54 2.28
N ASP A 994 -60.27 27.03 3.51
CA ASP A 994 -61.31 26.81 4.50
C ASP A 994 -62.45 27.84 4.37
N SER A 995 -62.12 29.14 4.23
CA SER A 995 -63.10 30.25 4.17
C SER A 995 -63.61 30.60 2.78
N HIS A 996 -62.80 30.38 1.74
CA HIS A 996 -62.99 30.86 0.36
C HIS A 996 -63.01 32.40 0.18
N ASP A 997 -62.60 33.21 1.17
CA ASP A 997 -62.56 34.67 1.03
C ASP A 997 -61.37 35.15 0.16
N GLU A 998 -61.65 35.95 -0.87
CA GLU A 998 -60.64 36.47 -1.82
C GLU A 998 -59.51 37.28 -1.15
N ILE A 999 -59.76 37.84 0.03
CA ILE A 999 -58.78 38.61 0.81
C ILE A 999 -57.59 37.73 1.24
N TRP A 1000 -57.86 36.49 1.68
CA TRP A 1000 -56.80 35.56 2.06
C TRP A 1000 -55.97 35.10 0.87
N LEU A 1001 -56.59 35.01 -0.32
CA LEU A 1001 -55.90 34.71 -1.57
C LEU A 1001 -54.93 35.85 -1.97
N GLU A 1002 -55.39 37.12 -1.91
CA GLU A 1002 -54.55 38.30 -2.17
C GLU A 1002 -53.36 38.36 -1.18
N TYR A 1003 -53.61 38.08 0.10
CA TYR A 1003 -52.57 38.04 1.14
C TYR A 1003 -51.60 36.87 0.97
N ALA A 1004 -52.07 35.67 0.62
CA ALA A 1004 -51.19 34.51 0.39
C ALA A 1004 -50.17 34.79 -0.71
N VAL A 1005 -50.64 35.32 -1.86
CA VAL A 1005 -49.79 35.67 -3.01
C VAL A 1005 -48.84 36.81 -2.65
N SER A 1006 -49.34 37.87 -2.02
CA SER A 1006 -48.50 38.97 -1.51
C SER A 1006 -47.36 38.45 -0.61
N CYS A 1007 -47.68 37.54 0.32
CA CYS A 1007 -46.71 36.96 1.23
C CYS A 1007 -45.68 36.06 0.52
N PHE A 1008 -46.12 35.20 -0.41
CA PHE A 1008 -45.18 34.38 -1.20
C PHE A 1008 -44.21 35.23 -2.02
N LEU A 1009 -44.69 36.31 -2.66
CA LEU A 1009 -43.84 37.19 -3.48
C LEU A 1009 -42.87 38.01 -2.63
N GLN A 1010 -43.28 38.49 -1.45
CA GLN A 1010 -42.34 39.11 -0.48
C GLN A 1010 -41.31 38.10 0.06
N GLY A 1011 -41.72 36.86 0.35
CA GLY A 1011 -40.80 35.79 0.74
C GLY A 1011 -39.73 35.51 -0.33
N ILE A 1012 -40.14 35.39 -1.59
CA ILE A 1012 -39.24 35.17 -2.74
C ILE A 1012 -38.28 36.36 -2.91
N LYS A 1013 -38.77 37.61 -2.83
CA LYS A 1013 -37.96 38.84 -2.91
C LYS A 1013 -36.77 38.84 -1.95
N PHE A 1014 -36.97 38.38 -0.70
CA PHE A 1014 -35.89 38.34 0.30
C PHE A 1014 -35.00 37.08 0.23
N GLY A 1015 -35.17 36.21 -0.77
CA GLY A 1015 -34.20 35.14 -1.09
C GLY A 1015 -34.38 33.84 -0.31
N VAL A 1016 -35.58 33.24 -0.36
CA VAL A 1016 -35.80 31.87 0.17
C VAL A 1016 -35.12 30.83 -0.73
N SER A 1017 -34.42 29.84 -0.17
CA SER A 1017 -33.77 28.75 -0.92
C SER A 1017 -34.75 28.02 -1.87
N ASN A 1018 -35.98 27.83 -1.41
CA ASN A 1018 -37.05 27.13 -2.13
C ASN A 1018 -37.94 28.10 -2.95
N SER A 1019 -37.44 29.29 -3.33
CA SER A 1019 -38.24 30.31 -4.05
C SER A 1019 -38.98 29.75 -5.28
N ARG A 1020 -38.39 28.79 -5.99
CA ARG A 1020 -39.01 28.14 -7.15
C ARG A 1020 -40.29 27.34 -6.83
N SER A 1021 -40.38 26.69 -5.66
CA SER A 1021 -41.58 25.90 -5.31
C SER A 1021 -42.76 26.78 -4.91
N HIS A 1022 -42.49 27.88 -4.20
CA HIS A 1022 -43.53 28.87 -3.88
C HIS A 1022 -44.00 29.60 -5.15
N LEU A 1023 -43.10 29.84 -6.10
CA LEU A 1023 -43.46 30.42 -7.40
C LEU A 1023 -44.39 29.49 -8.21
N ALA A 1024 -44.22 28.17 -8.11
CA ALA A 1024 -45.15 27.20 -8.70
C ALA A 1024 -46.57 27.36 -8.15
N ARG A 1025 -46.72 27.56 -6.82
CA ARG A 1025 -48.02 27.80 -6.18
C ARG A 1025 -48.62 29.13 -6.62
N VAL A 1026 -47.83 30.19 -6.74
CA VAL A 1026 -48.32 31.48 -7.26
C VAL A 1026 -48.82 31.38 -8.70
N LEU A 1027 -48.05 30.75 -9.60
CA LEU A 1027 -48.46 30.53 -11.00
C LEU A 1027 -49.71 29.64 -11.09
N TYR A 1028 -49.85 28.64 -10.22
CA TYR A 1028 -51.07 27.85 -10.11
C TYR A 1028 -52.28 28.70 -9.70
N LEU A 1029 -52.16 29.48 -8.62
CA LEU A 1029 -53.25 30.35 -8.14
C LEU A 1029 -53.65 31.39 -9.20
N LEU A 1030 -52.68 31.95 -9.92
CA LEU A 1030 -52.92 32.90 -11.02
C LEU A 1030 -53.72 32.28 -12.18
N SER A 1031 -53.55 30.98 -12.46
CA SER A 1031 -54.32 30.28 -13.51
C SER A 1031 -55.77 29.97 -13.15
N PHE A 1032 -56.18 30.21 -11.89
CA PHE A 1032 -57.54 30.06 -11.37
C PHE A 1032 -58.01 31.35 -10.68
N ASP A 1033 -57.48 32.51 -11.08
CA ASP A 1033 -57.84 33.80 -10.49
C ASP A 1033 -59.33 34.12 -10.72
N THR A 1034 -59.96 34.79 -9.75
CA THR A 1034 -61.38 35.14 -9.85
C THR A 1034 -61.58 36.38 -10.73
N PRO A 1035 -62.80 36.70 -11.19
CA PRO A 1035 -63.05 37.86 -12.04
C PRO A 1035 -62.69 39.23 -11.44
N SER A 1036 -62.38 39.30 -10.14
CA SER A 1036 -61.85 40.48 -9.45
C SER A 1036 -60.31 40.60 -9.52
N GLU A 1037 -59.62 39.63 -10.13
CA GLU A 1037 -58.15 39.54 -10.32
C GLU A 1037 -57.30 39.83 -9.06
N PRO A 1038 -57.61 39.30 -7.86
CA PRO A 1038 -56.81 39.53 -6.65
C PRO A 1038 -55.38 39.00 -6.78
N VAL A 1039 -55.17 37.86 -7.46
CA VAL A 1039 -53.84 37.29 -7.67
C VAL A 1039 -53.06 38.12 -8.68
N GLY A 1040 -53.65 38.47 -9.83
CA GLY A 1040 -53.06 39.31 -10.86
C GLY A 1040 -52.63 40.69 -10.34
N ARG A 1041 -53.51 41.36 -9.57
CA ARG A 1041 -53.19 42.67 -8.94
C ARG A 1041 -52.03 42.59 -7.96
N SER A 1042 -51.94 41.55 -7.14
CA SER A 1042 -50.80 41.32 -6.24
C SER A 1042 -49.52 40.94 -6.99
N PHE A 1043 -49.65 40.17 -8.07
CA PHE A 1043 -48.54 39.71 -8.89
C PHE A 1043 -47.81 40.88 -9.56
N ASP A 1044 -48.54 41.74 -10.27
CA ASP A 1044 -47.97 42.90 -10.97
C ASP A 1044 -47.32 43.90 -10.01
N LYS A 1045 -47.93 44.12 -8.83
CA LYS A 1045 -47.43 45.02 -7.78
C LYS A 1045 -46.03 44.65 -7.25
N TYR A 1046 -45.70 43.36 -7.22
CA TYR A 1046 -44.43 42.86 -6.68
C TYR A 1046 -43.47 42.28 -7.72
N LEU A 1047 -43.90 42.12 -8.97
CA LEU A 1047 -43.13 41.60 -10.11
C LEU A 1047 -41.70 42.16 -10.18
N ASP A 1048 -41.56 43.49 -10.19
CA ASP A 1048 -40.27 44.18 -10.35
C ASP A 1048 -39.32 44.04 -9.16
N GLN A 1049 -39.82 43.55 -8.02
CA GLN A 1049 -39.04 43.33 -6.81
C GLN A 1049 -38.48 41.90 -6.71
N ILE A 1050 -38.84 41.01 -7.65
CA ILE A 1050 -38.48 39.58 -7.62
C ILE A 1050 -37.20 39.36 -8.46
N PRO A 1051 -36.19 38.65 -7.91
CA PRO A 1051 -34.97 38.34 -8.66
C PRO A 1051 -35.27 37.59 -9.97
N HIS A 1052 -34.90 38.21 -11.11
CA HIS A 1052 -35.33 37.75 -12.43
C HIS A 1052 -34.89 36.30 -12.78
N TRP A 1053 -33.82 35.80 -12.15
CA TRP A 1053 -33.32 34.43 -12.36
C TRP A 1053 -34.28 33.33 -11.87
N VAL A 1054 -35.19 33.63 -10.93
CA VAL A 1054 -36.13 32.64 -10.37
C VAL A 1054 -37.12 32.15 -11.44
N TRP A 1055 -37.45 32.99 -12.42
CA TRP A 1055 -38.39 32.69 -13.50
C TRP A 1055 -37.82 31.79 -14.61
N LEU A 1056 -36.50 31.60 -14.69
CA LEU A 1056 -35.87 30.92 -15.82
C LEU A 1056 -36.32 29.46 -15.98
N SER A 1057 -36.59 28.75 -14.88
CA SER A 1057 -37.14 27.39 -14.91
C SER A 1057 -38.61 27.32 -15.34
N TRP A 1058 -39.31 28.46 -15.39
CA TRP A 1058 -40.74 28.58 -15.65
C TRP A 1058 -41.07 29.19 -17.02
N ILE A 1059 -40.06 29.48 -17.84
CA ILE A 1059 -40.23 30.02 -19.20
C ILE A 1059 -41.23 29.21 -20.05
N PRO A 1060 -41.19 27.85 -20.08
CA PRO A 1060 -42.16 27.07 -20.85
C PRO A 1060 -43.61 27.28 -20.39
N GLN A 1061 -43.84 27.31 -19.09
CA GLN A 1061 -45.15 27.52 -18.49
C GLN A 1061 -45.66 28.95 -18.75
N LEU A 1062 -44.80 29.95 -18.57
CA LEU A 1062 -45.13 31.35 -18.87
C LEU A 1062 -45.50 31.57 -20.33
N LEU A 1063 -44.82 30.90 -21.27
CA LEU A 1063 -45.14 30.96 -22.71
C LEU A 1063 -46.50 30.30 -23.01
N LEU A 1064 -46.84 29.19 -22.35
CA LEU A 1064 -48.15 28.54 -22.49
C LEU A 1064 -49.29 29.39 -21.90
N SER A 1065 -49.06 30.06 -20.76
CA SER A 1065 -50.02 30.98 -20.14
C SER A 1065 -50.38 32.20 -21.00
N LEU A 1066 -49.60 32.52 -22.05
CA LEU A 1066 -49.98 33.55 -23.05
C LEU A 1066 -51.26 33.20 -23.85
N GLN A 1067 -51.79 31.98 -23.75
CA GLN A 1067 -53.05 31.56 -24.37
C GLN A 1067 -54.26 31.63 -23.43
N ARG A 1068 -54.05 31.97 -22.16
CA ARG A 1068 -55.06 31.91 -21.10
C ARG A 1068 -55.39 33.31 -20.58
N THR A 1069 -56.31 33.38 -19.63
CA THR A 1069 -56.75 34.64 -19.00
C THR A 1069 -55.60 35.36 -18.29
N GLU A 1070 -54.63 34.64 -17.72
CA GLU A 1070 -53.47 35.24 -17.04
C GLU A 1070 -52.39 35.83 -17.98
N ALA A 1071 -52.59 35.80 -19.30
CA ALA A 1071 -51.64 36.29 -20.30
C ALA A 1071 -51.11 37.73 -20.07
N PRO A 1072 -51.90 38.72 -19.60
CA PRO A 1072 -51.40 40.08 -19.35
C PRO A 1072 -50.25 40.11 -18.34
N HIS A 1073 -50.38 39.38 -17.23
CA HIS A 1073 -49.39 39.33 -16.14
C HIS A 1073 -48.15 38.53 -16.56
N CYS A 1074 -48.33 37.35 -17.17
CA CYS A 1074 -47.21 36.52 -17.63
C CYS A 1074 -46.37 37.20 -18.72
N LYS A 1075 -46.99 38.03 -19.56
CA LYS A 1075 -46.28 38.84 -20.58
C LYS A 1075 -45.27 39.81 -19.94
N LEU A 1076 -45.60 40.44 -18.81
CA LEU A 1076 -44.70 41.36 -18.12
C LEU A 1076 -43.42 40.63 -17.64
N VAL A 1077 -43.58 39.42 -17.08
CA VAL A 1077 -42.45 38.54 -16.71
C VAL A 1077 -41.57 38.26 -17.93
N LEU A 1078 -42.16 37.78 -19.03
CA LEU A 1078 -41.43 37.37 -20.23
C LEU A 1078 -40.69 38.54 -20.89
N LEU A 1079 -41.24 39.75 -20.87
CA LEU A 1079 -40.56 40.96 -21.34
C LEU A 1079 -39.32 41.29 -20.50
N LYS A 1080 -39.40 41.16 -19.16
CA LYS A 1080 -38.24 41.35 -18.27
C LYS A 1080 -37.18 40.25 -18.46
N ILE A 1081 -37.59 39.00 -18.68
CA ILE A 1081 -36.65 37.92 -19.05
C ILE A 1081 -36.00 38.21 -20.41
N ALA A 1082 -36.75 38.72 -21.39
CA ALA A 1082 -36.20 39.06 -22.71
C ALA A 1082 -35.10 40.13 -22.63
N THR A 1083 -35.24 41.11 -21.73
CA THR A 1083 -34.22 42.17 -21.56
C THR A 1083 -33.01 41.73 -20.75
N VAL A 1084 -33.18 40.87 -19.73
CA VAL A 1084 -32.10 40.49 -18.79
C VAL A 1084 -31.41 39.17 -19.16
N TYR A 1085 -32.17 38.19 -19.67
CA TYR A 1085 -31.70 36.85 -20.04
C TYR A 1085 -32.18 36.43 -21.44
N PRO A 1086 -31.86 37.19 -22.51
CA PRO A 1086 -32.39 36.96 -23.86
C PRO A 1086 -32.10 35.54 -24.40
N GLN A 1087 -30.91 34.99 -24.11
CA GLN A 1087 -30.52 33.64 -24.56
C GLN A 1087 -31.39 32.54 -23.94
N ALA A 1088 -31.79 32.72 -22.67
CA ALA A 1088 -32.63 31.75 -21.97
C ALA A 1088 -34.06 31.72 -22.52
N LEU A 1089 -34.58 32.84 -23.06
CA LEU A 1089 -35.90 32.91 -23.67
C LEU A 1089 -35.90 32.53 -25.17
N TYR A 1090 -34.87 32.90 -25.92
CA TYR A 1090 -34.85 32.85 -27.39
C TYR A 1090 -35.26 31.49 -27.97
N TYR A 1091 -34.63 30.40 -27.51
CA TYR A 1091 -34.91 29.06 -28.04
C TYR A 1091 -36.33 28.59 -27.74
N TRP A 1092 -36.81 28.78 -26.51
CA TRP A 1092 -38.18 28.43 -26.11
C TRP A 1092 -39.23 29.25 -26.86
N LEU A 1093 -39.01 30.56 -26.98
CA LEU A 1093 -39.90 31.46 -27.72
C LEU A 1093 -39.94 31.11 -29.22
N ARG A 1094 -38.78 30.79 -29.83
CA ARG A 1094 -38.71 30.37 -31.23
C ARG A 1094 -39.48 29.07 -31.48
N THR A 1095 -39.29 28.05 -30.64
CA THR A 1095 -40.02 26.78 -30.74
C THR A 1095 -41.53 27.00 -30.58
N TYR A 1096 -41.94 27.76 -29.57
CA TYR A 1096 -43.35 28.13 -29.35
C TYR A 1096 -43.96 28.84 -30.55
N LEU A 1097 -43.28 29.85 -31.12
CA LEU A 1097 -43.78 30.58 -32.30
C LEU A 1097 -43.88 29.71 -33.56
N LEU A 1098 -42.95 28.77 -33.76
CA LEU A 1098 -43.02 27.81 -34.87
C LEU A 1098 -44.20 26.84 -34.70
N GLU A 1099 -44.39 26.27 -33.52
CA GLU A 1099 -45.54 25.42 -33.20
C GLU A 1099 -46.87 26.16 -33.42
N ARG A 1100 -46.98 27.41 -32.94
CA ARG A 1100 -48.17 28.25 -33.15
C ARG A 1100 -48.43 28.52 -34.63
N ARG A 1101 -47.39 28.77 -35.43
CA ARG A 1101 -47.50 28.97 -36.88
C ARG A 1101 -48.01 27.71 -37.58
N ASP A 1102 -47.49 26.53 -37.21
CA ASP A 1102 -47.93 25.27 -37.81
C ASP A 1102 -49.36 24.90 -37.42
N VAL A 1103 -49.78 25.18 -36.18
CA VAL A 1103 -51.17 25.01 -35.74
C VAL A 1103 -52.11 25.97 -36.50
N ALA A 1104 -51.71 27.23 -36.71
CA ALA A 1104 -52.47 28.19 -37.52
C ALA A 1104 -52.61 27.72 -38.98
N ASN A 1105 -51.50 27.34 -39.62
CA ASN A 1105 -51.48 26.80 -40.99
C ASN A 1105 -52.41 25.58 -41.14
N LYS A 1106 -52.35 24.63 -40.18
CA LYS A 1106 -53.24 23.45 -40.17
C LYS A 1106 -54.72 23.83 -39.97
N SER A 1107 -55.01 24.84 -39.16
CA SER A 1107 -56.39 25.36 -38.98
C SER A 1107 -56.92 25.98 -40.27
N GLU A 1108 -56.12 26.79 -40.97
CA GLU A 1108 -56.51 27.39 -42.25
C GLU A 1108 -56.71 26.34 -43.33
N LEU A 1109 -55.78 25.39 -43.48
CA LEU A 1109 -55.94 24.25 -44.39
C LEU A 1109 -57.20 23.43 -44.08
N GLY A 1110 -57.51 23.20 -42.81
CA GLY A 1110 -58.75 22.54 -42.38
C GLY A 1110 -60.02 23.33 -42.71
N ARG A 1111 -60.00 24.66 -42.58
CA ARG A 1111 -61.11 25.54 -43.01
C ARG A 1111 -61.27 25.54 -44.53
N MET A 1112 -60.17 25.59 -45.29
CA MET A 1112 -60.18 25.53 -46.76
C MET A 1112 -60.70 24.18 -47.24
N ALA A 1113 -60.29 23.06 -46.62
CA ALA A 1113 -60.81 21.73 -46.94
C ALA A 1113 -62.32 21.60 -46.65
N MET A 1114 -62.80 22.12 -45.51
CA MET A 1114 -64.24 22.18 -45.22
C MET A 1114 -65.00 23.10 -46.18
N ALA A 1115 -64.41 24.21 -46.62
CA ALA A 1115 -65.01 25.09 -47.64
C ALA A 1115 -65.09 24.40 -49.00
N GLN A 1116 -64.04 23.67 -49.42
CA GLN A 1116 -64.03 22.86 -50.64
C GLN A 1116 -65.04 21.71 -50.58
N GLN A 1117 -65.19 21.01 -49.45
CA GLN A 1117 -66.23 20.00 -49.27
C GLN A 1117 -67.64 20.60 -49.39
N ARG A 1118 -67.89 21.78 -48.81
CA ARG A 1118 -69.17 22.48 -48.97
C ARG A 1118 -69.41 22.92 -50.43
N MET A 1119 -68.37 23.38 -51.13
CA MET A 1119 -68.45 23.69 -52.57
C MET A 1119 -68.75 22.44 -53.41
N GLN A 1120 -68.04 21.32 -53.19
CA GLN A 1120 -68.32 20.07 -53.88
C GLN A 1120 -69.75 19.57 -53.61
N GLN A 1121 -70.22 19.62 -52.36
CA GLN A 1121 -71.61 19.27 -52.03
C GLN A 1121 -72.63 20.20 -52.74
N SER A 1122 -72.32 21.48 -52.93
CA SER A 1122 -73.18 22.38 -53.72
C SER A 1122 -73.16 22.06 -55.23
N TYR A 1123 -72.01 21.66 -55.77
CA TYR A 1123 -71.86 21.21 -57.15
C TYR A 1123 -72.63 19.92 -57.43
N TRP A 1124 -72.54 18.93 -56.52
CA TRP A 1124 -73.32 17.69 -56.60
C TRP A 1124 -74.83 17.94 -56.52
N ARG A 1125 -75.28 18.93 -55.74
CA ARG A 1125 -76.70 19.34 -55.71
C ARG A 1125 -77.16 19.97 -57.03
N GLN A 1126 -76.32 20.76 -57.69
CA GLN A 1126 -76.63 21.32 -59.02
C GLN A 1126 -76.66 20.25 -60.12
N PHE A 1127 -75.81 19.22 -60.05
CA PHE A 1127 -75.87 18.08 -60.98
C PHE A 1127 -77.07 17.14 -60.75
N SER A 1128 -77.69 17.18 -59.57
CA SER A 1128 -78.94 16.44 -59.25
C SER A 1128 -80.22 17.22 -59.60
N THR A 1129 -80.09 18.43 -60.16
CA THR A 1129 -81.21 19.30 -60.58
C THR A 1129 -81.18 19.65 -62.08
N ARG A 1130 -80.46 18.84 -62.86
CA ARG A 1130 -80.54 18.73 -64.33
C ARG A 1130 -80.80 17.28 -64.69
#